data_AF-A0A4P7NGB2-F1
#
_entry.id   AF-A0A4P7NGB2-F1
#
_cell.length_a   1.000
_cell.length_b   1.000
_cell.length_c   1.000
_cell.angle_alpha   90.00
_cell.angle_beta   90.00
_cell.angle_gamma   90.00
#
_symmetry.space_group_name_H-M   'P 1'
#
loop_
_entity.id
_entity.type
_entity.pdbx_description
1 polymer ?
#
loop_
_entity_poly.entity_id
_entity_poly.type
_entity_poly.pdbx_seq_one_letter_code
_entity_poly.pdbx_strand_id
1 'polypeptide(L)'
;METSPPKRRKLSQSADATMLGSATLEAAASSAGMYRPSTFILETEELLKEVKVDSSKSFAGIEELLHQVKSGVEALQGHEPVPIHDAVRKFENKHGIAIPFPEPRPSQDSPYKLSLETPSTFNVVGSYVLKTMVKSQGDLAVDMVVEMPKSMFQEKDFLNLRYFYKRSYFLAHVAAAVRKALPDLEISFEYMHENPLAPILCVQKISVKEGTKKRESNGSTSRSTGGPKVRVIPCAPADLFPKNKLTSTSNCIRSSAADDKKETQPPTPFYNHTVKSDSLYFAYFKTLLQTKKSSPAFLDACILGRVWLHQRGFSGSISRGGFGHFEWALLLTLLMQGGGGRKGEAALSSSLSSHQLFKATMQFLAKSDFTSCSNRPVILGKSSDDILVDGIREPGPVLYDATRQHNFAFKMSPWSASLLRKHAKWTLDLLNDSTVDQFSPTFIMKADIPLQVFDLVVRVPCPDSVKSAGSGTRGTTFEFANRVYKIINKALSERSQLVHVQIPEQPHWSISEPAARQKTGELLVGVIFNPAEMARTVDHGPSAEDKVEARKFRQFWGERSELRRFKDGTIQETLIWKQTTSFGVCEEIIAYILNLHLKIHHDELEFHGNGFTSLIHAKPTDSMAYSAAVQAFADLEREIRGLENLPLQVRQVAPAAAELRSASVKPPQLDSPRGSYRPMDIVIYFEASGKWPDNIAAIQRTKVAFLLKIGSMLESANSSITTHVGLEDAVHEHQNLAFLDIVYDEGAVFRLRVQSDLEESLLERQTRDKTLDQHVRAESSNHLATFRRQYTHLPMLNRTVSTLCTRFPALSSTIRLAKHWFNSHKLSNHILPEAVELMVLHAFLNPAPWQTPTSATTGLLRTLLLLSKWDWRNDPLVVDPSADMGSEERKAVATRLTAWRQTLDPAMNRTVLVIATPSDATGTAFTTVNGQPFPSRVAASRMTALARSACRLVREEGVGLEPRMLFVPSTAEYDILVRLDGSVVKKVASLKDGTASKSKFKNLDPSMAQGRVPLASDPVDTLLERLSDVYGSTLVFFYGGSQDVVIGGLWNPMLARRSFRVNLPCSFKPVAQSKSTGGNKPEDGEDMESSDDEGDDLVEVNRDAILSEIARIGGDLIESIEVKKRG
;
A
#
# COMPACT_ATOMS: atom_id res chain seq x y z
N MET A 1 -37.33 34.31 -52.49
CA MET A 1 -36.26 35.30 -52.68
C MET A 1 -34.93 34.64 -52.38
N GLU A 2 -34.19 34.41 -53.45
CA GLU A 2 -32.72 34.42 -53.62
C GLU A 2 -31.81 33.60 -52.70
N THR A 3 -31.47 32.42 -53.23
CA THR A 3 -30.13 31.83 -53.43
C THR A 3 -28.91 32.57 -52.86
N SER A 4 -28.11 31.85 -52.07
CA SER A 4 -26.68 32.15 -51.86
C SER A 4 -25.81 30.90 -52.16
N PRO A 5 -24.68 31.04 -52.88
CA PRO A 5 -23.84 29.94 -53.37
C PRO A 5 -22.67 29.59 -52.42
N PRO A 6 -21.99 28.45 -52.64
CA PRO A 6 -20.95 27.94 -51.74
C PRO A 6 -19.57 28.56 -52.03
N LYS A 7 -18.83 28.99 -50.98
CA LYS A 7 -17.41 29.38 -51.11
C LYS A 7 -16.53 28.78 -50.00
N ARG A 8 -15.82 27.72 -50.39
CA ARG A 8 -14.38 27.42 -50.19
C ARG A 8 -13.70 28.09 -48.97
N ARG A 9 -13.41 27.30 -47.93
CA ARG A 9 -12.49 27.65 -46.83
C ARG A 9 -11.05 27.79 -47.35
N LYS A 10 -10.44 28.95 -47.14
CA LYS A 10 -8.98 29.13 -47.07
C LYS A 10 -8.58 29.26 -45.60
N LEU A 11 -7.62 28.44 -45.20
CA LEU A 11 -6.93 28.50 -43.90
C LEU A 11 -6.03 29.74 -43.86
N SER A 12 -6.28 30.63 -42.90
CA SER A 12 -5.27 31.52 -42.33
C SER A 12 -5.61 31.71 -40.86
N GLN A 13 -4.91 30.96 -39.99
CA GLN A 13 -4.92 31.17 -38.55
C GLN A 13 -4.13 32.46 -38.25
N SER A 14 -4.82 33.51 -37.82
CA SER A 14 -4.21 34.65 -37.13
C SER A 14 -4.22 34.38 -35.63
N ALA A 15 -3.04 34.51 -35.04
CA ALA A 15 -2.75 34.32 -33.63
C ALA A 15 -3.12 35.58 -32.85
N ASP A 16 -4.32 35.62 -32.27
CA ASP A 16 -4.68 36.62 -31.24
C ASP A 16 -5.70 36.12 -30.20
N ALA A 17 -6.09 34.84 -30.23
CA ALA A 17 -7.17 34.32 -29.38
C ALA A 17 -6.73 33.65 -28.05
N THR A 18 -5.44 33.65 -27.68
CA THR A 18 -4.97 32.87 -26.51
C THR A 18 -4.65 33.70 -25.26
N MET A 19 -4.50 35.02 -25.35
CA MET A 19 -4.19 35.87 -24.19
C MET A 19 -5.43 36.31 -23.40
N LEU A 20 -6.62 36.26 -23.99
CA LEU A 20 -7.88 36.57 -23.29
C LEU A 20 -8.47 35.38 -22.51
N GLY A 21 -7.97 34.15 -22.71
CA GLY A 21 -8.55 32.94 -22.10
C GLY A 21 -8.27 32.76 -20.59
N SER A 22 -7.08 33.16 -20.11
CA SER A 22 -6.68 32.90 -18.71
C SER A 22 -7.41 33.82 -17.71
N ALA A 23 -7.46 35.11 -18.00
CA ALA A 23 -8.12 36.08 -17.13
C ALA A 23 -9.65 35.98 -17.21
N THR A 24 -10.21 35.58 -18.36
CA THR A 24 -11.65 35.29 -18.47
C THR A 24 -12.01 33.95 -17.84
N LEU A 25 -11.12 32.95 -17.78
CA LEU A 25 -11.33 31.70 -17.02
C LEU A 25 -11.28 31.93 -15.50
N GLU A 26 -10.36 32.77 -15.01
CA GLU A 26 -10.32 33.14 -13.59
C GLU A 26 -11.51 34.04 -13.21
N ALA A 27 -11.90 34.98 -14.07
CA ALA A 27 -13.10 35.79 -13.87
C ALA A 27 -14.39 34.98 -14.02
N ALA A 28 -14.45 33.99 -14.93
CA ALA A 28 -15.58 33.05 -15.06
C ALA A 28 -15.66 32.08 -13.88
N ALA A 29 -14.53 31.60 -13.36
CA ALA A 29 -14.50 30.79 -12.13
C ALA A 29 -14.90 31.59 -10.88
N SER A 30 -14.56 32.88 -10.86
CA SER A 30 -14.94 33.81 -9.77
C SER A 30 -16.41 34.27 -9.86
N SER A 31 -16.95 34.43 -11.07
CA SER A 31 -18.35 34.86 -11.31
C SER A 31 -19.36 33.70 -11.35
N ALA A 32 -18.91 32.44 -11.48
CA ALA A 32 -19.75 31.25 -11.42
C ALA A 32 -20.05 30.74 -9.98
N GLY A 33 -19.77 31.52 -8.93
CA GLY A 33 -20.10 31.15 -7.56
C GLY A 33 -19.28 29.98 -6.97
N MET A 34 -18.12 29.66 -7.55
CA MET A 34 -17.27 28.51 -7.17
C MET A 34 -16.25 28.80 -6.05
N TYR A 35 -16.25 29.99 -5.44
CA TYR A 35 -15.53 30.24 -4.17
C TYR A 35 -16.35 29.72 -2.98
N ARG A 36 -16.67 28.42 -3.00
CA ARG A 36 -16.83 27.65 -1.77
C ARG A 36 -15.50 26.94 -1.53
N PRO A 37 -14.86 27.07 -0.36
CA PRO A 37 -13.65 26.31 -0.06
C PRO A 37 -13.98 24.83 -0.28
N SER A 38 -13.23 24.15 -1.14
CA SER A 38 -13.33 22.70 -1.21
C SER A 38 -12.88 22.11 0.12
N THR A 39 -13.41 20.94 0.49
CA THR A 39 -13.00 20.22 1.72
C THR A 39 -11.49 20.08 1.80
N PHE A 40 -10.86 19.73 0.67
CA PHE A 40 -9.42 19.66 0.53
C PHE A 40 -8.69 20.93 0.99
N ILE A 41 -9.17 22.13 0.61
CA ILE A 41 -8.55 23.40 1.02
C ILE A 41 -8.65 23.58 2.53
N LEU A 42 -9.82 23.33 3.13
CA LEU A 42 -10.03 23.48 4.57
C LEU A 42 -9.13 22.51 5.37
N GLU A 43 -9.07 21.24 4.95
CA GLU A 43 -8.23 20.21 5.60
C GLU A 43 -6.75 20.55 5.50
N THR A 44 -6.31 21.11 4.37
CA THR A 44 -4.92 21.56 4.23
C THR A 44 -4.60 22.81 5.05
N GLU A 45 -5.54 23.73 5.25
CA GLU A 45 -5.36 24.84 6.19
C GLU A 45 -5.27 24.37 7.64
N GLU A 46 -6.08 23.37 8.01
CA GLU A 46 -6.02 22.70 9.31
C GLU A 46 -4.69 21.99 9.51
N LEU A 47 -4.24 21.20 8.53
CA LEU A 47 -2.92 20.56 8.54
C LEU A 47 -1.80 21.57 8.77
N LEU A 48 -1.83 22.70 8.08
CA LEU A 48 -0.82 23.75 8.23
C LEU A 48 -0.82 24.33 9.64
N LYS A 49 -1.97 24.45 10.32
CA LYS A 49 -2.05 24.90 11.72
C LYS A 49 -1.47 23.85 12.67
N GLU A 50 -1.77 22.57 12.46
CA GLU A 50 -1.31 21.50 13.35
C GLU A 50 0.20 21.24 13.23
N VAL A 51 0.71 21.22 12.00
CA VAL A 51 2.05 20.75 11.65
C VAL A 51 3.14 21.81 11.94
N LYS A 52 2.79 23.10 11.96
CA LYS A 52 3.72 24.20 12.28
C LYS A 52 4.31 24.04 13.68
N VAL A 53 5.61 24.30 13.79
CA VAL A 53 6.36 24.21 15.06
C VAL A 53 6.19 25.50 15.86
N ASP A 54 5.86 25.37 17.14
CA ASP A 54 5.95 26.49 18.09
C ASP A 54 7.42 26.79 18.36
N SER A 55 7.93 27.85 17.74
CA SER A 55 9.35 28.22 17.82
C SER A 55 9.83 28.45 19.26
N SER A 56 8.99 29.03 20.11
CA SER A 56 9.33 29.36 21.51
C SER A 56 9.49 28.14 22.39
N LYS A 57 8.72 27.08 22.17
CA LYS A 57 8.77 25.84 22.96
C LYS A 57 9.83 24.87 22.44
N SER A 58 9.86 24.67 21.13
CA SER A 58 10.67 23.60 20.50
C SER A 58 12.14 23.98 20.36
N PHE A 59 12.44 25.28 20.37
CA PHE A 59 13.80 25.81 20.28
C PHE A 59 14.20 26.63 21.51
N ALA A 60 13.60 26.32 22.68
CA ALA A 60 14.01 26.95 23.92
C ALA A 60 15.52 26.74 24.16
N GLY A 61 16.26 27.83 24.33
CA GLY A 61 17.72 27.81 24.49
C GLY A 61 18.53 27.52 23.21
N ILE A 62 17.92 27.52 22.02
CA ILE A 62 18.68 27.42 20.75
C ILE A 62 19.51 28.68 20.50
N GLU A 63 18.99 29.86 20.82
CA GLU A 63 19.67 31.13 20.55
C GLU A 63 20.92 31.24 21.41
N GLU A 64 20.81 30.85 22.68
CA GLU A 64 21.96 30.72 23.59
C GLU A 64 22.98 29.72 23.05
N LEU A 65 22.54 28.54 22.59
CA LEU A 65 23.43 27.54 21.99
C LEU A 65 24.11 28.07 20.71
N LEU A 66 23.40 28.79 19.85
CA LEU A 66 23.95 29.42 18.65
C LEU A 66 24.99 30.49 19.01
N HIS A 67 24.73 31.30 20.04
CA HIS A 67 25.69 32.27 20.55
C HIS A 67 26.93 31.60 21.14
N GLN A 68 26.76 30.54 21.92
CA GLN A 68 27.84 29.73 22.49
C GLN A 68 28.71 29.10 21.40
N VAL A 69 28.09 28.47 20.39
CA VAL A 69 28.79 27.90 19.23
C VAL A 69 29.52 29.01 18.48
N LYS A 70 28.86 30.14 18.22
CA LYS A 70 29.48 31.31 17.57
C LYS A 70 30.73 31.78 18.31
N SER A 71 30.65 31.97 19.63
CA SER A 71 31.80 32.39 20.44
C SER A 71 32.93 31.36 20.41
N GLY A 72 32.62 30.07 20.41
CA GLY A 72 33.61 29.01 20.24
C GLY A 72 34.33 29.08 18.89
N VAL A 73 33.61 29.38 17.82
CA VAL A 73 34.20 29.49 16.47
C VAL A 73 34.96 30.82 16.27
N GLU A 74 34.52 31.92 16.86
CA GLU A 74 35.24 33.21 16.83
C GLU A 74 36.57 33.15 17.60
N ALA A 75 36.70 32.26 18.57
CA ALA A 75 37.93 32.04 19.34
C ALA A 75 39.03 31.26 18.60
N LEU A 76 38.83 30.92 17.32
CA LEU A 76 39.83 30.23 16.49
C LEU A 76 41.11 31.07 16.33
N GLN A 77 42.26 30.48 16.64
CA GLN A 77 43.57 31.10 16.42
C GLN A 77 44.15 30.61 15.09
N GLY A 78 44.37 31.54 14.16
CA GLY A 78 44.96 31.23 12.86
C GLY A 78 46.44 30.81 12.96
N HIS A 79 46.93 30.15 11.92
CA HIS A 79 48.34 29.81 11.76
C HIS A 79 48.77 29.81 10.28
N GLU A 80 50.06 30.08 10.06
CA GLU A 80 50.69 30.08 8.73
C GLU A 80 50.64 28.70 8.03
N PRO A 81 50.83 28.63 6.69
CA PRO A 81 50.79 27.37 5.94
C PRO A 81 51.84 26.33 6.38
N VAL A 82 51.40 25.20 6.93
CA VAL A 82 52.23 24.06 7.37
C VAL A 82 52.06 22.86 6.43
N PRO A 83 53.10 22.06 6.14
CA PRO A 83 52.95 20.80 5.39
C PRO A 83 51.84 19.90 5.97
N ILE A 84 51.03 19.30 5.10
CA ILE A 84 49.82 18.56 5.50
C ILE A 84 50.08 17.46 6.53
N HIS A 85 51.14 16.67 6.35
CA HIS A 85 51.49 15.59 7.27
C HIS A 85 51.81 16.10 8.69
N ASP A 86 52.57 17.20 8.79
CA ASP A 86 52.95 17.78 10.08
C ASP A 86 51.76 18.46 10.76
N ALA A 87 50.90 19.13 9.98
CA ALA A 87 49.69 19.77 10.47
C ALA A 87 48.71 18.74 11.06
N VAL A 88 48.50 17.61 10.37
CA VAL A 88 47.63 16.51 10.83
C VAL A 88 48.17 15.91 12.12
N ARG A 89 49.45 15.50 12.14
CA ARG A 89 50.07 14.87 13.32
C ARG A 89 50.02 15.77 14.56
N LYS A 90 50.36 17.06 14.40
CA LYS A 90 50.34 18.02 15.51
C LYS A 90 48.92 18.24 16.05
N PHE A 91 47.93 18.31 15.15
CA PHE A 91 46.54 18.53 15.53
C PHE A 91 45.95 17.32 16.26
N GLU A 92 46.06 16.12 15.67
CA GLU A 92 45.50 14.89 16.24
C GLU A 92 46.11 14.58 17.61
N ASN A 93 47.42 14.74 17.78
CA ASN A 93 48.08 14.52 19.07
C ASN A 93 47.67 15.54 20.14
N LYS A 94 47.47 16.80 19.77
CA LYS A 94 47.13 17.88 20.72
C LYS A 94 45.69 17.81 21.19
N HIS A 95 44.77 17.46 20.31
CA HIS A 95 43.34 17.53 20.58
C HIS A 95 42.68 16.15 20.70
N GLY A 96 43.29 15.06 20.25
CA GLY A 96 42.61 13.75 20.23
C GLY A 96 41.33 13.77 19.38
N ILE A 97 41.30 14.60 18.32
CA ILE A 97 40.21 14.66 17.33
C ILE A 97 40.78 14.14 16.02
N ALA A 98 40.12 13.16 15.42
CA ALA A 98 40.48 12.67 14.10
C ALA A 98 39.95 13.63 13.02
N ILE A 99 40.79 13.98 12.05
CA ILE A 99 40.37 14.89 10.98
C ILE A 99 39.50 14.11 9.98
N PRO A 100 38.26 14.56 9.67
CA PRO A 100 37.32 13.80 8.83
C PRO A 100 37.65 13.96 7.33
N PHE A 101 38.85 13.55 6.91
CA PHE A 101 39.24 13.61 5.51
C PHE A 101 38.36 12.70 4.64
N PRO A 102 37.98 13.15 3.42
CA PRO A 102 37.38 12.27 2.43
C PRO A 102 38.37 11.18 1.99
N GLU A 103 37.86 10.12 1.37
CA GLU A 103 38.69 9.09 0.76
C GLU A 103 39.09 9.46 -0.69
N PRO A 104 40.35 9.23 -1.10
CA PRO A 104 41.49 8.78 -0.28
C PRO A 104 42.00 9.87 0.66
N ARG A 105 42.64 9.46 1.76
CA ARG A 105 43.33 10.40 2.65
C ARG A 105 44.53 11.06 1.95
N PRO A 106 44.95 12.27 2.38
CA PRO A 106 46.17 12.88 1.87
C PRO A 106 47.39 11.98 2.15
N SER A 107 48.24 11.80 1.14
CA SER A 107 49.50 11.06 1.28
C SER A 107 50.51 11.82 2.15
N GLN A 108 51.44 11.09 2.78
CA GLN A 108 52.51 11.70 3.58
C GLN A 108 53.43 12.59 2.72
N ASP A 109 53.67 12.18 1.47
CA ASP A 109 54.51 12.90 0.51
C ASP A 109 53.78 14.03 -0.25
N SER A 110 52.56 14.37 0.18
CA SER A 110 51.78 15.39 -0.49
C SER A 110 52.41 16.79 -0.32
N PRO A 111 52.67 17.54 -1.41
CA PRO A 111 53.28 18.87 -1.33
C PRO A 111 52.31 19.96 -0.81
N TYR A 112 51.10 19.58 -0.40
CA TYR A 112 50.07 20.53 0.02
C TYR A 112 50.38 21.10 1.41
N LYS A 113 50.15 22.41 1.56
CA LYS A 113 50.21 23.11 2.84
C LYS A 113 48.80 23.45 3.32
N LEU A 114 48.56 23.31 4.62
CA LEU A 114 47.34 23.67 5.30
C LEU A 114 47.59 24.90 6.18
N SER A 115 46.74 25.90 6.05
CA SER A 115 46.68 27.06 6.92
C SER A 115 45.32 27.10 7.62
N LEU A 116 45.20 27.91 8.66
CA LEU A 116 43.94 28.20 9.33
C LEU A 116 43.83 29.70 9.53
N GLU A 117 42.67 30.26 9.22
CA GLU A 117 42.33 31.66 9.47
C GLU A 117 40.96 31.74 10.15
N THR A 118 40.69 32.86 10.82
CA THR A 118 39.38 33.13 11.43
C THR A 118 38.31 33.22 10.34
N PRO A 119 37.10 32.65 10.54
CA PRO A 119 36.08 32.63 9.50
C PRO A 119 35.61 34.04 9.11
N SER A 120 35.23 34.22 7.84
CA SER A 120 34.84 35.55 7.31
C SER A 120 33.43 35.96 7.77
N THR A 121 32.48 35.03 7.72
CA THR A 121 31.08 35.29 8.08
C THR A 121 30.42 34.07 8.70
N PHE A 122 29.39 34.33 9.53
CA PHE A 122 28.57 33.32 10.20
C PHE A 122 27.11 33.69 10.00
N ASN A 123 26.28 32.76 9.53
CA ASN A 123 24.85 32.98 9.42
C ASN A 123 24.06 31.70 9.64
N VAL A 124 22.88 31.85 10.23
CA VAL A 124 21.89 30.78 10.29
C VAL A 124 21.12 30.75 8.97
N VAL A 125 20.96 29.57 8.39
CA VAL A 125 20.29 29.39 7.10
C VAL A 125 19.21 28.30 7.19
N GLY A 126 18.58 28.02 6.05
CA GLY A 126 17.69 26.88 5.91
C GLY A 126 16.31 27.09 6.55
N SER A 127 15.74 25.99 7.03
CA SER A 127 14.33 25.89 7.39
C SER A 127 13.95 26.71 8.63
N TYR A 128 14.91 26.90 9.55
CA TYR A 128 14.71 27.66 10.78
C TYR A 128 14.38 29.13 10.48
N VAL A 129 15.21 29.80 9.69
CA VAL A 129 14.99 31.23 9.35
C VAL A 129 13.79 31.41 8.41
N LEU A 130 13.57 30.45 7.50
CA LEU A 130 12.39 30.48 6.63
C LEU A 130 11.08 30.23 7.40
N LYS A 131 11.14 29.63 8.60
CA LYS A 131 10.01 29.16 9.40
C LYS A 131 9.18 28.08 8.68
N THR A 132 9.86 27.14 8.02
CA THR A 132 9.24 26.02 7.27
C THR A 132 9.46 24.65 7.92
N MET A 133 9.89 24.63 9.19
CA MET A 133 10.05 23.40 9.97
C MET A 133 8.70 22.84 10.42
N VAL A 134 8.63 21.52 10.62
CA VAL A 134 7.39 20.81 10.96
C VAL A 134 7.59 19.87 12.15
N LYS A 135 6.56 19.70 12.98
CA LYS A 135 6.62 18.89 14.22
C LYS A 135 6.97 17.42 13.98
N SER A 136 6.61 16.87 12.82
CA SER A 136 6.84 15.46 12.48
C SER A 136 8.29 15.14 12.06
N GLN A 137 9.19 16.12 12.03
CA GLN A 137 10.60 15.90 11.71
C GLN A 137 11.28 15.05 12.78
N GLY A 138 11.99 14.00 12.35
CA GLY A 138 12.76 13.16 13.26
C GLY A 138 13.96 13.86 13.90
N ASP A 139 14.54 14.87 13.22
CA ASP A 139 15.68 15.65 13.70
C ASP A 139 15.40 17.16 13.52
N LEU A 140 15.15 17.87 14.62
CA LEU A 140 14.97 19.32 14.63
C LEU A 140 16.33 20.00 14.74
N ALA A 141 17.02 20.12 13.60
CA ALA A 141 18.34 20.73 13.52
C ALA A 141 18.32 22.13 12.89
N VAL A 142 19.15 23.02 13.42
CA VAL A 142 19.38 24.36 12.87
C VAL A 142 20.72 24.39 12.13
N ASP A 143 20.68 24.80 10.87
CA ASP A 143 21.88 24.90 10.03
C ASP A 143 22.57 26.26 10.21
N MET A 144 23.80 26.22 10.72
CA MET A 144 24.69 27.38 10.86
C MET A 144 25.84 27.26 9.86
N VAL A 145 25.88 28.18 8.91
CA VAL A 145 26.92 28.22 7.87
C VAL A 145 28.08 29.11 8.31
N VAL A 146 29.29 28.60 8.12
CA VAL A 146 30.56 29.25 8.45
C VAL A 146 31.40 29.39 7.19
N GLU A 147 31.61 30.62 6.73
CA GLU A 147 32.35 30.87 5.50
C GLU A 147 33.87 30.85 5.75
N MET A 148 34.56 30.01 4.99
CA MET A 148 36.02 29.91 5.04
C MET A 148 36.66 31.10 4.28
N PRO A 149 37.70 31.76 4.82
CA PRO A 149 38.37 32.88 4.15
C PRO A 149 38.96 32.52 2.78
N LYS A 150 38.85 33.44 1.81
CA LYS A 150 39.36 33.24 0.45
C LYS A 150 40.88 33.06 0.39
N SER A 151 41.61 33.72 1.30
CA SER A 151 43.06 33.66 1.50
C SER A 151 43.59 32.25 1.79
N MET A 152 42.78 31.37 2.38
CA MET A 152 43.17 29.98 2.66
C MET A 152 43.30 29.12 1.39
N PHE A 153 42.76 29.57 0.25
CA PHE A 153 42.65 28.78 -0.96
C PHE A 153 43.51 29.32 -2.10
N GLN A 154 43.98 28.40 -2.94
CA GLN A 154 44.67 28.66 -4.19
C GLN A 154 43.73 28.39 -5.38
N GLU A 155 43.97 29.04 -6.51
CA GLU A 155 43.11 28.93 -7.70
C GLU A 155 42.89 27.50 -8.21
N LYS A 156 43.85 26.60 -7.98
CA LYS A 156 43.80 25.19 -8.41
C LYS A 156 43.31 24.21 -7.33
N ASP A 157 42.87 24.70 -6.17
CA ASP A 157 42.43 23.82 -5.07
C ASP A 157 41.13 23.07 -5.37
N PHE A 158 40.40 23.43 -6.43
CA PHE A 158 39.28 22.61 -6.91
C PHE A 158 39.73 21.26 -7.47
N LEU A 159 41.02 21.05 -7.75
CA LEU A 159 41.55 19.78 -8.27
C LEU A 159 41.93 18.81 -7.14
N ASN A 160 41.74 17.51 -7.38
CA ASN A 160 42.32 16.39 -6.61
C ASN A 160 42.04 16.46 -5.10
N LEU A 161 40.80 16.72 -4.71
CA LEU A 161 40.33 16.80 -3.31
C LEU A 161 40.98 17.91 -2.44
N ARG A 162 41.85 18.77 -2.99
CA ARG A 162 42.60 19.78 -2.22
C ARG A 162 41.69 20.71 -1.41
N TYR A 163 40.62 21.20 -2.02
CA TYR A 163 39.58 21.99 -1.35
C TYR A 163 38.96 21.22 -0.17
N PHE A 164 38.61 19.95 -0.36
CA PHE A 164 37.97 19.14 0.68
C PHE A 164 38.92 18.78 1.82
N TYR A 165 40.23 18.63 1.57
CA TYR A 165 41.22 18.47 2.65
C TYR A 165 41.31 19.75 3.50
N LYS A 166 41.38 20.93 2.88
CA LYS A 166 41.38 22.22 3.59
C LYS A 166 40.08 22.42 4.38
N ARG A 167 38.93 22.09 3.77
CA ARG A 167 37.60 22.13 4.41
C ARG A 167 37.52 21.22 5.64
N SER A 168 38.02 19.98 5.53
CA SER A 168 38.01 19.00 6.63
C SER A 168 38.95 19.42 7.77
N TYR A 169 40.12 19.96 7.42
CA TYR A 169 41.07 20.52 8.39
C TYR A 169 40.45 21.70 9.16
N PHE A 170 39.81 22.63 8.45
CA PHE A 170 39.08 23.75 9.06
C PHE A 170 37.97 23.26 9.99
N LEU A 171 37.16 22.28 9.56
CA LEU A 171 36.10 21.68 10.37
C LEU A 171 36.63 21.04 11.66
N ALA A 172 37.78 20.36 11.60
CA ALA A 172 38.38 19.74 12.77
C ALA A 172 38.80 20.79 13.81
N HIS A 173 39.39 21.91 13.36
CA HIS A 173 39.71 23.04 14.25
C HIS A 173 38.47 23.69 14.85
N VAL A 174 37.41 23.86 14.06
CA VAL A 174 36.09 24.29 14.55
C VAL A 174 35.60 23.34 15.65
N ALA A 175 35.68 22.02 15.44
CA ALA A 175 35.30 21.03 16.44
C ALA A 175 36.14 21.13 17.72
N ALA A 176 37.45 21.32 17.61
CA ALA A 176 38.34 21.52 18.76
C ALA A 176 37.99 22.77 19.56
N ALA A 177 37.70 23.88 18.87
CA ALA A 177 37.36 25.15 19.51
C ALA A 177 35.99 25.09 20.19
N VAL A 178 34.98 24.50 19.54
CA VAL A 178 33.64 24.29 20.11
C VAL A 178 33.70 23.36 21.31
N ARG A 179 34.43 22.24 21.24
CA ARG A 179 34.59 21.32 22.38
C ARG A 179 35.29 21.96 23.57
N LYS A 180 36.26 22.84 23.31
CA LYS A 180 36.94 23.59 24.37
C LYS A 180 36.02 24.62 25.02
N ALA A 181 35.20 25.29 24.23
CA ALA A 181 34.24 26.29 24.72
C ALA A 181 33.05 25.64 25.44
N LEU A 182 32.65 24.43 25.02
CA LEU A 182 31.43 23.75 25.45
C LEU A 182 31.71 22.26 25.74
N PRO A 183 32.34 21.94 26.90
CA PRO A 183 32.69 20.56 27.24
C PRO A 183 31.49 19.68 27.60
N ASP A 184 30.38 20.27 28.03
CA ASP A 184 29.18 19.56 28.53
C ASP A 184 28.20 19.15 27.41
N LEU A 185 28.55 19.42 26.15
CA LEU A 185 27.70 19.14 24.99
C LEU A 185 28.17 17.89 24.24
N GLU A 186 27.22 17.17 23.65
CA GLU A 186 27.51 16.08 22.73
C GLU A 186 27.93 16.67 21.38
N ILE A 187 29.12 16.29 20.92
CA ILE A 187 29.72 16.75 19.67
C ILE A 187 30.07 15.53 18.81
N SER A 188 29.50 15.47 17.62
CA SER A 188 29.72 14.40 16.66
C SER A 188 29.89 14.94 15.24
N PHE A 189 30.48 14.13 14.37
CA PHE A 189 30.50 14.42 12.94
C PHE A 189 29.32 13.73 12.23
N GLU A 190 28.78 14.39 11.22
CA GLU A 190 27.74 13.88 10.31
C GLU A 190 28.14 14.26 8.87
N TYR A 191 27.68 13.50 7.87
CA TYR A 191 27.78 13.94 6.48
C TYR A 191 26.56 14.76 6.09
N MET A 192 26.77 15.97 5.57
CA MET A 192 25.67 16.81 5.10
C MET A 192 24.92 16.10 3.97
N HIS A 193 23.67 15.72 4.23
CA HIS A 193 22.86 14.91 3.32
C HIS A 193 23.52 13.59 2.89
N GLU A 194 24.33 12.99 3.76
CA GLU A 194 25.12 11.79 3.49
C GLU A 194 26.12 11.94 2.33
N ASN A 195 26.48 13.16 1.95
CA ASN A 195 27.54 13.39 0.96
C ASN A 195 28.91 13.13 1.61
N PRO A 196 29.68 12.10 1.17
CA PRO A 196 30.96 11.75 1.79
C PRO A 196 32.03 12.85 1.71
N LEU A 197 31.86 13.82 0.81
CA LEU A 197 32.77 14.94 0.63
C LEU A 197 32.46 16.13 1.55
N ALA A 198 31.31 16.13 2.21
CA ALA A 198 30.82 17.27 3.00
C ALA A 198 30.56 16.88 4.47
N PRO A 199 31.60 16.51 5.25
CA PRO A 199 31.46 16.36 6.69
C PRO A 199 31.05 17.69 7.34
N ILE A 200 30.26 17.61 8.40
CA ILE A 200 29.76 18.74 9.20
C ILE A 200 29.83 18.38 10.69
N LEU A 201 29.82 19.40 11.54
CA LEU A 201 29.83 19.22 12.99
C LEU A 201 28.40 19.31 13.51
N CYS A 202 28.00 18.34 14.32
CA CYS A 202 26.73 18.34 15.04
C CYS A 202 26.98 18.60 16.52
N VAL A 203 26.26 19.59 17.07
CA VAL A 203 26.35 19.98 18.47
C VAL A 203 24.97 19.84 19.09
N GLN A 204 24.85 19.08 20.18
CA GLN A 204 23.58 18.81 20.84
C GLN A 204 23.71 18.89 22.37
N LYS A 205 22.67 19.42 23.03
CA LYS A 205 22.56 19.37 24.50
C LYS A 205 22.21 17.96 24.96
N ILE A 206 22.98 17.41 25.90
CA ILE A 206 22.70 16.11 26.54
C ILE A 206 21.45 16.26 27.39
N SER A 207 20.38 15.53 27.05
CA SER A 207 19.18 15.43 27.87
C SER A 207 19.40 14.34 28.92
N VAL A 208 19.92 14.71 30.10
CA VAL A 208 19.85 13.82 31.27
C VAL A 208 18.46 13.97 31.87
N LYS A 209 17.62 12.95 31.74
CA LYS A 209 16.41 12.86 32.56
C LYS A 209 16.84 12.57 34.01
N GLU A 210 16.99 13.62 34.82
CA GLU A 210 17.06 13.46 36.26
C GLU A 210 15.71 12.91 36.78
N GLY A 211 15.78 11.78 37.49
CA GLY A 211 14.69 11.28 38.32
C GLY A 211 13.69 10.34 37.63
N THR A 212 14.05 9.07 37.46
CA THR A 212 13.06 7.98 37.63
C THR A 212 13.75 6.72 38.12
N LYS A 213 13.38 6.29 39.32
CA LYS A 213 13.83 5.04 39.94
C LYS A 213 13.63 3.87 38.97
N LYS A 214 14.63 2.97 38.95
CA LYS A 214 14.61 1.67 38.28
C LYS A 214 13.23 1.02 38.35
N ARG A 215 12.56 0.86 37.20
CA ARG A 215 11.51 -0.14 36.99
C ARG A 215 11.91 -0.98 35.78
N GLU A 216 11.83 -2.28 35.99
CA GLU A 216 12.30 -3.33 35.11
C GLU A 216 11.49 -3.44 33.82
N SER A 217 12.20 -3.89 32.77
CA SER A 217 11.75 -4.59 31.56
C SER A 217 10.33 -4.30 31.04
N ASN A 218 10.26 -3.51 29.97
CA ASN A 218 9.53 -3.89 28.77
C ASN A 218 10.10 -3.14 27.56
N GLY A 219 10.50 -3.91 26.54
CA GLY A 219 11.13 -3.46 25.31
C GLY A 219 10.17 -2.62 24.47
N SER A 220 10.17 -1.31 24.72
CA SER A 220 9.88 -0.33 23.68
C SER A 220 10.99 0.71 23.74
N THR A 221 11.76 0.83 22.66
CA THR A 221 12.72 1.91 22.47
C THR A 221 11.96 3.23 22.39
N SER A 222 11.70 3.82 23.55
CA SER A 222 11.28 5.20 23.69
C SER A 222 12.36 6.07 23.03
N ARG A 223 12.05 6.63 21.85
CA ARG A 223 12.90 7.62 21.19
C ARG A 223 13.10 8.77 22.16
N SER A 224 14.32 8.95 22.66
CA SER A 224 14.71 10.17 23.35
C SER A 224 14.50 11.33 22.39
N THR A 225 13.55 12.22 22.68
CA THR A 225 13.52 13.54 22.04
C THR A 225 14.77 14.27 22.51
N GLY A 226 15.85 14.13 21.74
CA GLY A 226 17.11 14.81 22.00
C GLY A 226 16.88 16.32 22.00
N GLY A 227 17.66 17.05 22.82
CA GLY A 227 17.58 18.50 22.90
C GLY A 227 17.90 19.19 21.57
N PRO A 228 17.82 20.54 21.52
CA PRO A 228 18.10 21.32 20.32
C PRO A 228 19.46 20.97 19.71
N LYS A 229 19.49 20.74 18.38
CA LYS A 229 20.69 20.37 17.61
C LYS A 229 21.11 21.50 16.67
N VAL A 230 22.39 21.83 16.64
CA VAL A 230 23.00 22.79 15.70
C VAL A 230 23.95 22.04 14.78
N ARG A 231 23.80 22.25 13.47
CA ARG A 231 24.68 21.72 12.42
C ARG A 231 25.59 22.85 11.95
N VAL A 232 26.89 22.75 12.21
CA VAL A 232 27.88 23.73 11.76
C VAL A 232 28.46 23.28 10.43
N ILE A 233 28.27 24.10 9.40
CA ILE A 233 28.54 23.79 8.00
C ILE A 233 29.62 24.72 7.46
N PRO A 234 30.86 24.25 7.22
CA PRO A 234 31.85 25.00 6.48
C PRO A 234 31.43 25.19 5.03
N CYS A 235 31.51 26.42 4.53
CA CYS A 235 31.18 26.76 3.14
C CYS A 235 32.29 27.55 2.46
N ALA A 236 32.29 27.53 1.13
CA ALA A 236 33.22 28.29 0.31
C ALA A 236 32.71 29.72 0.11
N PRO A 237 33.61 30.71 -0.03
CA PRO A 237 33.23 32.06 -0.44
C PRO A 237 32.71 32.05 -1.89
N ALA A 238 31.85 33.01 -2.21
CA ALA A 238 31.31 33.17 -3.56
C ALA A 238 32.42 33.42 -4.59
N ASP A 239 32.25 32.84 -5.79
CA ASP A 239 33.17 32.96 -6.92
C ASP A 239 34.64 32.60 -6.57
N LEU A 240 34.85 31.63 -5.66
CA LEU A 240 36.18 31.12 -5.30
C LEU A 240 36.90 30.48 -6.50
N PHE A 241 36.19 29.69 -7.29
CA PHE A 241 36.73 28.96 -8.44
C PHE A 241 36.03 29.35 -9.75
N PRO A 242 36.72 29.29 -10.90
CA PRO A 242 36.11 29.61 -12.19
C PRO A 242 34.96 28.65 -12.56
N LYS A 243 33.77 29.19 -12.84
CA LYS A 243 32.55 28.40 -13.17
C LYS A 243 32.75 27.46 -14.36
N ASN A 244 33.52 27.89 -15.37
CA ASN A 244 33.84 27.14 -16.58
C ASN A 244 34.72 25.90 -16.33
N LYS A 245 35.37 25.79 -15.16
CA LYS A 245 36.18 24.62 -14.79
C LYS A 245 35.42 23.58 -13.97
N LEU A 246 34.23 23.92 -13.49
CA LEU A 246 33.37 23.07 -12.67
C LEU A 246 32.11 22.63 -13.45
N THR A 247 32.18 22.54 -14.77
CA THR A 247 31.05 22.07 -15.61
C THR A 247 30.80 20.57 -15.43
N SER A 248 29.66 20.06 -15.91
CA SER A 248 29.35 18.62 -15.83
C SER A 248 30.31 17.75 -16.66
N THR A 249 30.92 18.34 -17.70
CA THR A 249 31.89 17.68 -18.60
C THR A 249 33.34 17.79 -18.14
N SER A 250 33.62 18.59 -17.11
CA SER A 250 34.97 18.77 -16.59
C SER A 250 35.39 17.62 -15.67
N ASN A 251 36.64 17.16 -15.81
CA ASN A 251 37.30 16.31 -14.82
C ASN A 251 38.09 17.19 -13.84
N CYS A 252 37.81 17.04 -12.55
CA CYS A 252 38.54 17.71 -11.47
C CYS A 252 39.38 16.75 -10.61
N ILE A 253 39.46 15.47 -10.99
CA ILE A 253 40.17 14.41 -10.25
C ILE A 253 41.06 13.68 -11.24
N ARG A 254 42.31 14.13 -11.30
CA ARG A 254 43.33 13.65 -12.23
C ARG A 254 44.11 12.52 -11.60
N SER A 255 44.20 11.37 -12.28
CA SER A 255 45.08 10.28 -11.88
C SER A 255 46.51 10.55 -12.34
N SER A 256 47.50 10.30 -11.48
CA SER A 256 48.93 10.47 -11.78
C SER A 256 49.48 9.46 -12.80
N ALA A 257 48.73 8.40 -13.12
CA ALA A 257 49.16 7.31 -14.01
C ALA A 257 48.76 7.51 -15.50
N ALA A 258 48.09 8.62 -15.83
CA ALA A 258 47.49 8.83 -17.15
C ALA A 258 48.19 9.93 -17.99
N ASP A 259 49.30 10.50 -17.51
CA ASP A 259 50.03 11.53 -18.28
C ASP A 259 50.69 10.98 -19.57
N ASP A 260 50.74 9.66 -19.76
CA ASP A 260 51.38 9.01 -20.92
C ASP A 260 50.44 8.51 -22.03
N LYS A 261 49.11 8.67 -21.95
CA LYS A 261 48.20 8.34 -23.07
C LYS A 261 47.09 9.38 -23.26
N LYS A 262 46.88 9.80 -24.51
CA LYS A 262 45.82 10.72 -25.00
C LYS A 262 44.39 10.16 -24.84
N GLU A 263 44.04 9.55 -23.72
CA GLU A 263 42.66 9.18 -23.40
C GLU A 263 42.00 10.29 -22.57
N THR A 264 40.85 10.80 -23.03
CA THR A 264 40.04 11.79 -22.33
C THR A 264 39.54 11.21 -21.00
N GLN A 265 40.00 11.77 -19.88
CA GLN A 265 39.59 11.35 -18.53
C GLN A 265 38.08 11.54 -18.32
N PRO A 266 37.41 10.66 -17.55
CA PRO A 266 35.96 10.74 -17.34
C PRO A 266 35.58 11.98 -16.52
N PRO A 267 34.44 12.63 -16.81
CA PRO A 267 33.97 13.80 -16.07
C PRO A 267 33.58 13.46 -14.62
N THR A 268 33.64 14.46 -13.73
CA THR A 268 33.37 14.29 -12.28
C THR A 268 32.20 15.16 -11.78
N PRO A 269 30.97 15.01 -12.32
CA PRO A 269 29.87 15.95 -12.04
C PRO A 269 29.47 16.01 -10.56
N PHE A 270 29.43 14.87 -9.85
CA PHE A 270 29.09 14.86 -8.42
C PHE A 270 30.07 15.69 -7.57
N TYR A 271 31.37 15.51 -7.79
CA TYR A 271 32.41 16.31 -7.16
C TYR A 271 32.27 17.79 -7.51
N ASN A 272 32.12 18.10 -8.81
CA ASN A 272 32.04 19.48 -9.31
C ASN A 272 30.83 20.22 -8.72
N HIS A 273 29.67 19.56 -8.67
CA HIS A 273 28.46 20.12 -8.08
C HIS A 273 28.53 20.24 -6.55
N THR A 274 29.26 19.36 -5.87
CA THR A 274 29.52 19.51 -4.43
C THR A 274 30.37 20.75 -4.12
N VAL A 275 31.45 20.98 -4.88
CA VAL A 275 32.27 22.21 -4.73
C VAL A 275 31.43 23.45 -5.03
N LYS A 276 30.61 23.41 -6.09
CA LYS A 276 29.70 24.51 -6.43
C LYS A 276 28.69 24.76 -5.31
N SER A 277 28.02 23.73 -4.77
CA SER A 277 26.99 23.91 -3.75
C SER A 277 27.52 24.61 -2.50
N ASP A 278 28.76 24.33 -2.10
CA ASP A 278 29.42 24.98 -0.96
C ASP A 278 29.58 26.50 -1.15
N SER A 279 29.69 26.98 -2.39
CA SER A 279 29.77 28.42 -2.69
C SER A 279 28.42 29.12 -2.87
N LEU A 280 27.32 28.36 -2.87
CA LEU A 280 25.98 28.84 -3.26
C LEU A 280 25.00 28.97 -2.10
N TYR A 281 25.37 28.60 -0.87
CA TYR A 281 24.49 28.68 0.30
C TYR A 281 23.83 30.06 0.46
N PHE A 282 24.62 31.14 0.48
CA PHE A 282 24.11 32.50 0.59
C PHE A 282 23.29 32.95 -0.62
N ALA A 283 23.72 32.58 -1.83
CA ALA A 283 23.04 32.95 -3.06
C ALA A 283 21.64 32.31 -3.15
N TYR A 284 21.50 31.04 -2.77
CA TYR A 284 20.21 30.36 -2.71
C TYR A 284 19.36 30.88 -1.57
N PHE A 285 19.93 31.08 -0.38
CA PHE A 285 19.20 31.60 0.76
C PHE A 285 18.60 32.99 0.50
N LYS A 286 19.38 33.91 -0.08
CA LYS A 286 18.91 35.24 -0.51
C LYS A 286 17.72 35.13 -1.49
N THR A 287 17.81 34.22 -2.44
CA THR A 287 16.76 34.00 -3.43
C THR A 287 15.48 33.41 -2.84
N LEU A 288 15.59 32.46 -1.92
CA LEU A 288 14.44 31.93 -1.18
C LEU A 288 13.76 33.03 -0.34
N LEU A 289 14.54 33.91 0.31
CA LEU A 289 14.01 35.06 1.05
C LEU A 289 13.32 36.08 0.14
N GLN A 290 13.83 36.29 -1.08
CA GLN A 290 13.18 37.15 -2.06
C GLN A 290 11.84 36.58 -2.52
N THR A 291 11.77 35.27 -2.79
CA THR A 291 10.52 34.59 -3.15
C THR A 291 9.49 34.63 -2.03
N LYS A 292 9.94 34.45 -0.78
CA LYS A 292 9.11 34.60 0.42
C LYS A 292 8.48 35.99 0.50
N LYS A 293 9.19 37.05 0.09
CA LYS A 293 8.64 38.41 0.06
C LYS A 293 7.67 38.62 -1.10
N SER A 294 7.88 37.97 -2.24
CA SER A 294 7.03 38.14 -3.43
C SER A 294 5.75 37.30 -3.42
N SER A 295 5.69 36.20 -2.67
CA SER A 295 4.50 35.34 -2.60
C SER A 295 4.17 34.92 -1.16
N PRO A 296 2.98 35.26 -0.64
CA PRO A 296 2.59 34.92 0.73
C PRO A 296 2.38 33.41 0.93
N ALA A 297 1.90 32.71 -0.10
CA ALA A 297 1.60 31.27 -0.05
C ALA A 297 2.84 30.36 -0.16
N PHE A 298 4.01 30.92 -0.45
CA PHE A 298 5.24 30.17 -0.70
C PHE A 298 5.67 29.29 0.48
N LEU A 299 5.61 29.80 1.71
CA LEU A 299 6.02 29.05 2.90
C LEU A 299 5.11 27.86 3.17
N ASP A 300 3.80 28.08 3.06
CA ASP A 300 2.81 27.02 3.25
C ASP A 300 2.93 25.96 2.16
N ALA A 301 3.19 26.34 0.91
CA ALA A 301 3.48 25.39 -0.18
C ALA A 301 4.76 24.56 0.08
N CYS A 302 5.79 25.16 0.70
CA CYS A 302 6.99 24.43 1.12
C CYS A 302 6.71 23.45 2.26
N ILE A 303 5.84 23.81 3.20
CA ILE A 303 5.42 22.93 4.30
C ILE A 303 4.62 21.73 3.74
N LEU A 304 3.66 21.97 2.84
CA LEU A 304 2.91 20.90 2.17
C LEU A 304 3.84 19.95 1.40
N GLY A 305 4.78 20.51 0.62
CA GLY A 305 5.80 19.73 -0.09
C GLY A 305 6.66 18.89 0.85
N ARG A 306 7.06 19.43 2.00
CA ARG A 306 7.82 18.69 3.00
C ARG A 306 7.03 17.53 3.59
N VAL A 307 5.76 17.76 3.97
CA VAL A 307 4.89 16.69 4.50
C VAL A 307 4.74 15.59 3.45
N TRP A 308 4.47 15.97 2.19
CA TRP A 308 4.32 15.03 1.09
C TRP A 308 5.57 14.17 0.84
N LEU A 309 6.76 14.78 0.81
CA LEU A 309 8.04 14.07 0.67
C LEU A 309 8.28 13.12 1.83
N HIS A 310 8.03 13.57 3.06
CA HIS A 310 8.22 12.77 4.27
C HIS A 310 7.33 11.52 4.28
N GLN A 311 6.05 11.63 3.90
CA GLN A 311 5.16 10.47 3.82
C GLN A 311 5.60 9.43 2.78
N ARG A 312 6.42 9.83 1.80
CA ARG A 312 6.95 8.97 0.74
C ARG A 312 8.41 8.55 0.98
N GLY A 313 8.96 8.85 2.17
CA GLY A 313 10.31 8.45 2.54
C GLY A 313 11.43 9.28 1.87
N PHE A 314 11.10 10.36 1.16
CA PHE A 314 12.09 11.20 0.49
C PHE A 314 12.72 12.23 1.44
N SER A 315 14.02 12.47 1.27
CA SER A 315 14.72 13.57 1.94
C SER A 315 15.89 14.08 1.10
N GLY A 316 16.60 15.08 1.62
CA GLY A 316 17.79 15.61 0.96
C GLY A 316 18.97 14.63 0.94
N SER A 317 18.94 13.58 1.77
CA SER A 317 20.01 12.57 1.89
C SER A 317 20.07 11.63 0.69
N ILE A 318 21.26 11.12 0.37
CA ILE A 318 21.50 10.22 -0.79
C ILE A 318 20.72 8.90 -0.65
N SER A 319 20.71 8.27 0.53
CA SER A 319 19.95 7.03 0.82
C SER A 319 18.44 7.19 0.62
N ARG A 320 17.92 8.38 0.89
CA ARG A 320 16.49 8.75 0.79
C ARG A 320 16.16 9.57 -0.46
N GLY A 321 16.92 9.34 -1.53
CA GLY A 321 16.58 9.78 -2.88
C GLY A 321 17.15 11.13 -3.32
N GLY A 322 17.76 11.91 -2.43
CA GLY A 322 18.49 13.13 -2.76
C GLY A 322 17.62 14.34 -3.14
N PHE A 323 16.32 14.31 -2.86
CA PHE A 323 15.37 15.38 -3.13
C PHE A 323 14.52 15.64 -1.88
N GLY A 324 14.85 16.70 -1.16
CA GLY A 324 14.22 17.06 0.10
C GLY A 324 13.51 18.41 0.05
N HIS A 325 13.32 18.97 1.24
CA HIS A 325 12.62 20.24 1.42
C HIS A 325 13.36 21.44 0.78
N PHE A 326 14.70 21.40 0.75
CA PHE A 326 15.50 22.45 0.11
C PHE A 326 15.33 22.40 -1.41
N GLU A 327 15.48 21.23 -2.02
CA GLU A 327 15.31 21.02 -3.45
C GLU A 327 13.87 21.36 -3.89
N TRP A 328 12.87 21.02 -3.07
CA TRP A 328 11.49 21.43 -3.29
C TRP A 328 11.31 22.95 -3.29
N ALA A 329 11.80 23.64 -2.25
CA ALA A 329 11.68 25.08 -2.14
C ALA A 329 12.43 25.82 -3.26
N LEU A 330 13.58 25.28 -3.67
CA LEU A 330 14.36 25.78 -4.79
C LEU A 330 13.63 25.58 -6.12
N LEU A 331 13.10 24.39 -6.39
CA LEU A 331 12.31 24.11 -7.59
C LEU A 331 11.12 25.07 -7.69
N LEU A 332 10.35 25.22 -6.61
CA LEU A 332 9.21 26.14 -6.57
C LEU A 332 9.64 27.58 -6.86
N THR A 333 10.73 28.03 -6.23
CA THR A 333 11.30 29.36 -6.46
C THR A 333 11.69 29.59 -7.91
N LEU A 334 12.41 28.63 -8.53
CA LEU A 334 12.86 28.75 -9.92
C LEU A 334 11.68 28.75 -10.90
N LEU A 335 10.63 27.95 -10.64
CA LEU A 335 9.41 27.97 -11.43
C LEU A 335 8.66 29.32 -11.36
N MET A 336 8.77 30.03 -10.24
CA MET A 336 8.17 31.36 -10.04
C MET A 336 9.02 32.51 -10.61
N GLN A 337 10.35 32.34 -10.70
CA GLN A 337 11.28 33.39 -11.14
C GLN A 337 11.56 33.39 -12.66
N GLY A 338 11.13 32.36 -13.39
CA GLY A 338 11.25 32.26 -14.86
C GLY A 338 11.97 30.99 -15.33
N GLY A 339 11.56 30.44 -16.48
CA GLY A 339 12.31 29.39 -17.20
C GLY A 339 11.60 28.04 -17.39
N GLY A 340 10.36 27.88 -16.94
CA GLY A 340 9.55 26.68 -17.22
C GLY A 340 8.45 26.86 -18.28
N GLY A 341 8.16 28.11 -18.70
CA GLY A 341 7.16 28.44 -19.72
C GLY A 341 7.72 28.59 -21.14
N ARG A 342 6.83 28.69 -22.14
CA ARG A 342 7.24 29.09 -23.51
C ARG A 342 7.78 30.53 -23.44
N LYS A 343 8.96 30.80 -24.01
CA LYS A 343 9.61 32.13 -24.09
C LYS A 343 10.05 32.76 -22.75
N GLY A 344 10.47 31.97 -21.75
CA GLY A 344 11.18 32.51 -20.58
C GLY A 344 10.33 33.25 -19.55
N GLU A 345 9.00 33.13 -19.64
CA GLU A 345 8.06 33.57 -18.62
C GLU A 345 8.10 32.66 -17.38
N ALA A 346 7.62 33.18 -16.24
CA ALA A 346 7.42 32.41 -15.02
C ALA A 346 6.40 31.29 -15.30
N ALA A 347 6.73 30.06 -14.93
CA ALA A 347 5.83 28.92 -15.08
C ALA A 347 4.68 28.98 -14.05
N LEU A 348 4.90 29.67 -12.93
CA LEU A 348 3.95 29.83 -11.84
C LEU A 348 3.82 31.31 -11.46
N SER A 349 2.58 31.78 -11.28
CA SER A 349 2.32 33.14 -10.78
C SER A 349 2.54 33.24 -9.27
N SER A 350 2.99 34.39 -8.79
CA SER A 350 3.12 34.70 -7.36
C SER A 350 1.78 34.88 -6.64
N SER A 351 0.68 35.05 -7.39
CA SER A 351 -0.69 35.18 -6.89
C SER A 351 -1.38 33.87 -6.53
N LEU A 352 -0.78 32.72 -6.87
CA LEU A 352 -1.37 31.40 -6.62
C LEU A 352 -1.42 31.05 -5.12
N SER A 353 -2.44 30.29 -4.73
CA SER A 353 -2.56 29.74 -3.37
C SER A 353 -1.59 28.58 -3.12
N SER A 354 -1.42 28.18 -1.86
CA SER A 354 -0.46 27.12 -1.47
C SER A 354 -0.81 25.76 -2.11
N HIS A 355 -2.10 25.44 -2.23
CA HIS A 355 -2.58 24.21 -2.88
C HIS A 355 -2.38 24.24 -4.39
N GLN A 356 -2.57 25.40 -5.02
CA GLN A 356 -2.32 25.58 -6.46
C GLN A 356 -0.82 25.46 -6.77
N LEU A 357 0.04 26.07 -5.95
CA LEU A 357 1.50 25.94 -6.06
C LEU A 357 1.94 24.48 -5.87
N PHE A 358 1.37 23.77 -4.89
CA PHE A 358 1.62 22.35 -4.68
C PHE A 358 1.19 21.49 -5.88
N LYS A 359 -0.06 21.65 -6.35
CA LYS A 359 -0.59 20.92 -7.51
C LYS A 359 0.20 21.19 -8.78
N ALA A 360 0.59 22.44 -9.02
CA ALA A 360 1.39 22.80 -10.18
C ALA A 360 2.83 22.22 -10.12
N THR A 361 3.41 22.14 -8.92
CA THR A 361 4.69 21.46 -8.71
C THR A 361 4.57 19.95 -8.96
N MET A 362 3.49 19.31 -8.51
CA MET A 362 3.19 17.91 -8.85
C MET A 362 3.05 17.70 -10.36
N GLN A 363 2.33 18.59 -11.04
CA GLN A 363 2.18 18.54 -12.49
C GLN A 363 3.53 18.66 -13.22
N PHE A 364 4.41 19.54 -12.74
CA PHE A 364 5.75 19.67 -13.29
C PHE A 364 6.56 18.37 -13.08
N LEU A 365 6.63 17.86 -11.86
CA LEU A 365 7.39 16.64 -11.55
C LEU A 365 6.86 15.40 -12.29
N ALA A 366 5.55 15.29 -12.52
CA ALA A 366 4.96 14.18 -13.25
C ALA A 366 5.28 14.21 -14.76
N LYS A 367 5.28 15.40 -15.37
CA LYS A 367 5.46 15.59 -16.82
C LYS A 367 6.93 15.71 -17.24
N SER A 368 7.77 16.32 -16.40
CA SER A 368 9.19 16.53 -16.67
C SER A 368 9.96 15.21 -16.62
N ASP A 369 10.66 14.88 -17.70
CA ASP A 369 11.63 13.78 -17.69
C ASP A 369 13.01 14.33 -17.34
N PHE A 370 13.39 14.15 -16.08
CA PHE A 370 14.72 14.46 -15.56
C PHE A 370 15.49 13.19 -15.20
N THR A 371 15.06 12.01 -15.68
CA THR A 371 15.65 10.70 -15.36
C THR A 371 16.56 10.16 -16.47
N SER A 372 16.25 10.48 -17.73
CA SER A 372 16.89 9.90 -18.89
C SER A 372 18.19 10.64 -19.25
N CYS A 373 19.27 9.89 -19.47
CA CYS A 373 20.53 10.40 -20.04
C CYS A 373 20.40 10.81 -21.52
N SER A 374 19.19 10.93 -22.08
CA SER A 374 18.96 11.21 -23.50
C SER A 374 17.99 12.39 -23.73
N ASN A 375 18.52 13.35 -24.49
CA ASN A 375 17.95 14.45 -25.26
C ASN A 375 17.53 15.79 -24.63
N ARG A 376 17.02 15.92 -23.40
CA ARG A 376 16.67 17.27 -22.87
C ARG A 376 16.85 17.42 -21.35
N PRO A 377 17.94 18.04 -20.85
CA PRO A 377 18.03 18.42 -19.44
C PRO A 377 16.95 19.46 -19.10
N VAL A 378 16.40 19.39 -17.89
CA VAL A 378 15.45 20.38 -17.39
C VAL A 378 16.24 21.59 -16.91
N ILE A 379 16.14 22.68 -17.68
CA ILE A 379 16.83 23.95 -17.41
C ILE A 379 15.79 24.95 -16.89
N LEU A 380 16.09 25.58 -15.76
CA LEU A 380 15.25 26.56 -15.08
C LEU A 380 16.04 27.88 -14.92
N GLY A 381 15.37 29.02 -15.01
CA GLY A 381 16.00 30.34 -15.06
C GLY A 381 16.26 30.84 -16.48
N LYS A 382 16.60 32.12 -16.59
CA LYS A 382 16.98 32.74 -17.88
C LYS A 382 18.42 32.34 -18.22
N SER A 383 18.63 31.65 -19.33
CA SER A 383 19.98 31.39 -19.85
C SER A 383 20.55 32.65 -20.50
N SER A 384 21.82 32.95 -20.27
CA SER A 384 22.60 33.73 -21.23
C SER A 384 22.72 32.94 -22.53
N ASP A 385 22.71 33.59 -23.69
CA ASP A 385 22.72 32.95 -25.02
C ASP A 385 23.92 32.00 -25.26
N ASP A 386 24.93 32.01 -24.39
CA ASP A 386 26.17 31.20 -24.45
C ASP A 386 26.10 29.79 -23.81
N ILE A 387 24.99 29.36 -23.20
CA ILE A 387 24.93 28.06 -22.52
C ILE A 387 24.63 26.93 -23.52
N LEU A 388 25.67 26.23 -23.98
CA LEU A 388 25.53 25.01 -24.79
C LEU A 388 24.85 23.90 -23.98
N VAL A 389 23.68 23.43 -24.43
CA VAL A 389 22.89 22.36 -23.80
C VAL A 389 23.70 21.07 -23.61
N ASP A 390 24.64 20.80 -24.50
CA ASP A 390 25.52 19.62 -24.41
C ASP A 390 26.49 19.69 -23.22
N GLY A 391 26.82 20.88 -22.73
CA GLY A 391 27.63 21.10 -21.52
C GLY A 391 26.87 20.95 -20.20
N ILE A 392 25.57 20.62 -20.24
CA ILE A 392 24.70 20.39 -19.08
C ILE A 392 24.33 18.90 -18.94
N ARG A 393 24.50 18.10 -20.00
CA ARG A 393 24.14 16.69 -19.98
C ARG A 393 24.97 15.94 -18.94
N GLU A 394 24.30 15.12 -18.14
CA GLU A 394 24.90 14.28 -17.12
C GLU A 394 24.35 12.85 -17.19
N PRO A 395 25.11 11.84 -16.74
CA PRO A 395 24.64 10.46 -16.66
C PRO A 395 23.58 10.22 -15.55
N GLY A 396 23.26 11.23 -14.75
CA GLY A 396 22.26 11.16 -13.68
C GLY A 396 21.16 12.20 -13.87
N PRO A 397 20.22 12.32 -12.91
CA PRO A 397 19.15 13.29 -13.00
C PRO A 397 19.62 14.74 -13.06
N VAL A 398 18.98 15.55 -13.90
CA VAL A 398 19.36 16.95 -14.12
C VAL A 398 18.17 17.89 -13.89
N LEU A 399 18.26 18.70 -12.84
CA LEU A 399 17.46 19.91 -12.64
C LEU A 399 18.43 21.08 -12.51
N TYR A 400 18.54 21.87 -13.57
CA TYR A 400 19.63 22.83 -13.74
C TYR A 400 19.16 24.27 -13.52
N ASP A 401 19.79 24.98 -12.58
CA ASP A 401 19.65 26.43 -12.42
C ASP A 401 20.62 27.14 -13.38
N ALA A 402 20.07 27.74 -14.44
CA ALA A 402 20.84 28.43 -15.47
C ALA A 402 21.63 29.63 -14.93
N THR A 403 21.05 30.38 -14.00
CA THR A 403 21.65 31.60 -13.43
C THR A 403 22.91 31.28 -12.63
N ARG A 404 22.88 30.18 -11.87
CA ARG A 404 24.00 29.76 -11.00
C ARG A 404 24.85 28.63 -11.57
N GLN A 405 24.47 28.13 -12.75
CA GLN A 405 25.13 27.02 -13.43
C GLN A 405 25.29 25.77 -12.54
N HIS A 406 24.22 25.38 -11.86
CA HIS A 406 24.23 24.31 -10.86
C HIS A 406 23.08 23.32 -11.07
N ASN A 407 23.41 22.04 -11.19
CA ASN A 407 22.46 20.94 -11.11
C ASN A 407 22.16 20.66 -9.63
N PHE A 408 21.00 21.08 -9.13
CA PHE A 408 20.63 20.83 -7.73
C PHE A 408 20.05 19.42 -7.51
N ALA A 409 19.82 18.65 -8.58
CA ALA A 409 19.45 17.23 -8.50
C ALA A 409 20.68 16.29 -8.46
N PHE A 410 21.91 16.81 -8.35
CA PHE A 410 23.15 16.03 -8.41
C PHE A 410 23.29 14.94 -7.32
N LYS A 411 22.46 14.96 -6.27
CA LYS A 411 22.38 13.91 -5.25
C LYS A 411 21.45 12.77 -5.64
N MET A 412 20.48 13.04 -6.52
CA MET A 412 19.49 12.05 -6.94
C MET A 412 20.14 10.92 -7.73
N SER A 413 19.56 9.74 -7.59
CA SER A 413 19.86 8.58 -8.42
C SER A 413 18.82 8.47 -9.54
N PRO A 414 19.11 7.74 -10.64
CA PRO A 414 18.10 7.47 -11.66
C PRO A 414 16.85 6.78 -11.08
N TRP A 415 17.03 5.84 -10.14
CA TRP A 415 15.90 5.13 -9.54
C TRP A 415 15.08 5.97 -8.58
N SER A 416 15.70 6.88 -7.81
CA SER A 416 14.96 7.79 -6.93
C SER A 416 14.20 8.85 -7.72
N ALA A 417 14.76 9.34 -8.83
CA ALA A 417 14.08 10.26 -9.73
C ALA A 417 12.88 9.61 -10.42
N SER A 418 13.01 8.37 -10.89
CA SER A 418 11.89 7.60 -11.46
C SER A 418 10.78 7.34 -10.44
N LEU A 419 11.14 7.00 -9.19
CA LEU A 419 10.18 6.82 -8.10
C LEU A 419 9.46 8.13 -7.75
N LEU A 420 10.19 9.25 -7.65
CA LEU A 420 9.61 10.58 -7.38
C LEU A 420 8.60 10.97 -8.47
N ARG A 421 8.95 10.77 -9.74
CA ARG A 421 8.06 11.03 -10.88
C ARG A 421 6.80 10.18 -10.83
N LYS A 422 6.91 8.88 -10.47
CA LYS A 422 5.74 8.02 -10.28
C LYS A 422 4.82 8.51 -9.15
N HIS A 423 5.37 8.83 -7.98
CA HIS A 423 4.57 9.39 -6.90
C HIS A 423 3.91 10.72 -7.26
N ALA A 424 4.62 11.60 -7.99
CA ALA A 424 4.07 12.85 -8.47
C ALA A 424 2.90 12.61 -9.44
N LYS A 425 3.04 11.62 -10.35
CA LYS A 425 1.95 11.23 -11.25
C LYS A 425 0.73 10.70 -10.50
N TRP A 426 0.91 9.75 -9.58
CA TRP A 426 -0.21 9.22 -8.78
C TRP A 426 -0.90 10.30 -7.95
N THR A 427 -0.12 11.22 -7.36
CA THR A 427 -0.67 12.35 -6.61
C THR A 427 -1.43 13.31 -7.54
N LEU A 428 -0.90 13.59 -8.73
CA LEU A 428 -1.58 14.45 -9.71
C LEU A 428 -2.90 13.84 -10.20
N ASP A 429 -2.91 12.55 -10.49
CA ASP A 429 -4.11 11.82 -10.91
C ASP A 429 -5.18 11.89 -9.81
N LEU A 430 -4.78 11.69 -8.55
CA LEU A 430 -5.67 11.86 -7.38
C LEU A 430 -6.21 13.30 -7.25
N LEU A 431 -5.35 14.32 -7.36
CA LEU A 431 -5.75 15.72 -7.26
C LEU A 431 -6.63 16.20 -8.44
N ASN A 432 -6.76 15.41 -9.49
CA ASN A 432 -7.67 15.66 -10.60
C ASN A 432 -9.00 14.93 -10.46
N ASP A 433 -9.11 13.95 -9.56
CA ASP A 433 -10.34 13.22 -9.26
C ASP A 433 -11.09 13.87 -8.11
N SER A 434 -12.18 14.59 -8.42
CA SER A 434 -13.02 15.27 -7.42
C SER A 434 -14.00 14.34 -6.68
N THR A 435 -14.03 13.05 -7.02
CA THR A 435 -15.02 12.10 -6.49
C THR A 435 -14.52 11.29 -5.29
N VAL A 436 -13.22 11.34 -5.01
CA VAL A 436 -12.53 10.60 -3.97
C VAL A 436 -11.85 11.54 -2.97
N ASP A 437 -11.51 11.03 -1.79
CA ASP A 437 -10.70 11.77 -0.82
C ASP A 437 -9.29 12.02 -1.38
N GLN A 438 -8.96 13.30 -1.55
CA GLN A 438 -7.68 13.75 -2.05
C GLN A 438 -6.67 14.01 -0.92
N PHE A 439 -7.13 14.31 0.29
CA PHE A 439 -6.31 14.86 1.37
C PHE A 439 -5.56 13.76 2.11
N SER A 440 -6.27 12.76 2.65
CA SER A 440 -5.65 11.71 3.47
C SER A 440 -4.58 10.91 2.72
N PRO A 441 -4.82 10.45 1.47
CA PRO A 441 -3.78 9.74 0.71
C PRO A 441 -2.58 10.66 0.36
N THR A 442 -2.79 11.97 0.22
CA THR A 442 -1.70 12.89 -0.14
C THR A 442 -0.77 13.18 1.04
N PHE A 443 -1.33 13.50 2.21
CA PHE A 443 -0.57 14.09 3.33
C PHE A 443 -0.54 13.25 4.61
N ILE A 444 -1.48 12.32 4.80
CA ILE A 444 -1.61 11.55 6.06
C ILE A 444 -1.08 10.13 5.90
N MET A 445 -1.34 9.48 4.77
CA MET A 445 -0.92 8.10 4.53
C MET A 445 0.59 7.97 4.31
N LYS A 446 1.25 7.19 5.17
CA LYS A 446 2.64 6.75 5.00
C LYS A 446 2.74 5.75 3.84
N ALA A 447 3.48 6.10 2.79
CA ALA A 447 3.52 5.45 1.48
C ALA A 447 4.88 4.82 1.13
N ASP A 448 5.80 4.71 2.10
CA ASP A 448 7.18 4.23 1.98
C ASP A 448 7.40 2.81 2.55
N ILE A 449 6.32 2.08 2.89
CA ILE A 449 6.41 0.70 3.41
C ILE A 449 6.73 -0.27 2.25
N PRO A 450 7.91 -0.93 2.20
CA PRO A 450 8.36 -1.63 1.00
C PRO A 450 7.39 -2.70 0.47
N LEU A 451 6.87 -3.56 1.34
CA LEU A 451 5.93 -4.64 0.96
C LEU A 451 4.57 -4.13 0.46
N GLN A 452 4.23 -2.87 0.70
CA GLN A 452 3.02 -2.24 0.17
C GLN A 452 3.28 -1.47 -1.12
N VAL A 453 4.53 -1.11 -1.41
CA VAL A 453 4.93 -0.32 -2.59
C VAL A 453 5.37 -1.24 -3.73
N PHE A 454 6.22 -2.23 -3.44
CA PHE A 454 6.89 -3.08 -4.42
C PHE A 454 6.26 -4.47 -4.44
N ASP A 455 6.21 -5.07 -5.63
CA ASP A 455 5.70 -6.43 -5.83
C ASP A 455 6.73 -7.50 -5.44
N LEU A 456 8.00 -7.19 -5.69
CA LEU A 456 9.15 -7.98 -5.31
C LEU A 456 10.13 -7.07 -4.56
N VAL A 457 10.66 -7.58 -3.45
CA VAL A 457 11.81 -6.97 -2.78
C VAL A 457 12.91 -8.02 -2.67
N VAL A 458 14.12 -7.68 -3.12
CA VAL A 458 15.29 -8.55 -3.06
C VAL A 458 16.32 -7.93 -2.12
N ARG A 459 16.79 -8.69 -1.12
CA ARG A 459 18.00 -8.32 -0.38
C ARG A 459 19.22 -8.78 -1.15
N VAL A 460 20.12 -7.84 -1.43
CA VAL A 460 21.36 -8.09 -2.16
C VAL A 460 22.52 -7.73 -1.24
N PRO A 461 23.38 -8.68 -0.84
CA PRO A 461 24.55 -8.38 -0.04
C PRO A 461 25.54 -7.54 -0.85
N CYS A 462 26.21 -6.60 -0.18
CA CYS A 462 27.31 -5.85 -0.77
C CYS A 462 28.63 -6.56 -0.41
N PRO A 463 29.37 -7.13 -1.38
CA PRO A 463 30.61 -7.83 -1.06
C PRO A 463 31.70 -6.88 -0.54
N ASP A 464 32.51 -7.33 0.42
CA ASP A 464 33.68 -6.59 0.91
C ASP A 464 34.75 -6.38 -0.18
N SER A 465 34.76 -7.25 -1.19
CA SER A 465 35.69 -7.21 -2.32
C SER A 465 35.33 -6.19 -3.39
N VAL A 466 34.26 -5.40 -3.21
CA VAL A 466 33.91 -4.34 -4.17
C VAL A 466 35.06 -3.33 -4.23
N LYS A 467 35.64 -3.17 -5.42
CA LYS A 467 36.70 -2.18 -5.67
C LYS A 467 36.27 -0.84 -5.10
N SER A 468 37.11 -0.27 -4.23
CA SER A 468 36.91 1.06 -3.66
C SER A 468 36.48 2.03 -4.75
N ALA A 469 35.42 2.78 -4.49
CA ALA A 469 34.96 3.81 -5.41
C ALA A 469 36.12 4.77 -5.75
N GLY A 470 36.04 5.37 -6.94
CA GLY A 470 36.98 6.42 -7.32
C GLY A 470 36.92 7.58 -6.32
N SER A 471 38.03 8.32 -6.19
CA SER A 471 38.07 9.57 -5.42
C SER A 471 36.93 10.51 -5.87
N GLY A 472 36.28 11.19 -4.93
CA GLY A 472 35.27 12.22 -5.23
C GLY A 472 33.92 11.72 -5.76
N THR A 473 33.58 10.46 -5.48
CA THR A 473 32.32 9.82 -5.88
C THR A 473 31.31 9.82 -4.74
N ARG A 474 30.13 9.22 -4.97
CA ARG A 474 29.07 9.06 -3.95
C ARG A 474 29.36 7.94 -2.94
N GLY A 475 30.54 7.33 -3.01
CA GLY A 475 30.95 6.21 -2.17
C GLY A 475 30.70 4.84 -2.80
N THR A 476 31.38 3.83 -2.25
CA THR A 476 31.42 2.45 -2.77
C THR A 476 30.04 1.81 -2.81
N THR A 477 29.24 1.97 -1.74
CA THR A 477 27.90 1.38 -1.68
C THR A 477 26.97 1.95 -2.76
N PHE A 478 27.05 3.26 -3.03
CA PHE A 478 26.25 3.90 -4.08
C PHE A 478 26.66 3.40 -5.48
N GLU A 479 27.96 3.29 -5.75
CA GLU A 479 28.44 2.79 -7.04
C GLU A 479 28.04 1.34 -7.29
N PHE A 480 28.14 0.50 -6.25
CA PHE A 480 27.67 -0.88 -6.30
C PHE A 480 26.16 -0.94 -6.56
N ALA A 481 25.36 -0.17 -5.81
CA ALA A 481 23.92 -0.04 -6.03
C ALA A 481 23.57 0.42 -7.45
N ASN A 482 24.33 1.36 -8.03
CA ASN A 482 24.13 1.81 -9.40
C ASN A 482 24.43 0.72 -10.44
N ARG A 483 25.43 -0.14 -10.19
CA ARG A 483 25.70 -1.30 -11.05
C ARG A 483 24.56 -2.31 -10.95
N VAL A 484 24.13 -2.66 -9.74
CA VAL A 484 22.97 -3.54 -9.49
C VAL A 484 21.73 -3.01 -10.21
N TYR A 485 21.40 -1.73 -10.02
CA TYR A 485 20.28 -1.07 -10.71
C TYR A 485 20.37 -1.20 -12.22
N LYS A 486 21.50 -0.84 -12.83
CA LYS A 486 21.68 -0.90 -14.29
C LYS A 486 21.53 -2.31 -14.84
N ILE A 487 22.06 -3.31 -14.13
CA ILE A 487 21.99 -4.72 -14.53
C ILE A 487 20.54 -5.20 -14.44
N ILE A 488 19.87 -5.03 -13.30
CA ILE A 488 18.49 -5.50 -13.09
C ILE A 488 17.51 -4.76 -14.02
N ASN A 489 17.63 -3.43 -14.13
CA ASN A 489 16.75 -2.64 -14.99
C ASN A 489 16.90 -3.03 -16.47
N LYS A 490 18.12 -3.36 -16.93
CA LYS A 490 18.35 -3.87 -18.28
C LYS A 490 17.83 -5.30 -18.46
N ALA A 491 17.99 -6.16 -17.45
CA ALA A 491 17.59 -7.56 -17.51
C ALA A 491 16.07 -7.74 -17.50
N LEU A 492 15.35 -6.99 -16.66
CA LEU A 492 13.89 -7.07 -16.56
C LEU A 492 13.20 -6.34 -17.71
N SER A 493 13.79 -5.26 -18.24
CA SER A 493 13.24 -4.52 -19.39
C SER A 493 11.74 -4.18 -19.20
N GLU A 494 10.90 -4.51 -20.17
CA GLU A 494 9.44 -4.30 -20.17
C GLU A 494 8.67 -5.08 -19.08
N ARG A 495 9.31 -6.08 -18.44
CA ARG A 495 8.72 -6.80 -17.29
C ARG A 495 8.60 -5.90 -16.06
N SER A 496 9.45 -4.88 -15.94
CA SER A 496 9.45 -3.96 -14.80
C SER A 496 8.99 -2.57 -15.22
N GLN A 497 8.05 -2.00 -14.48
CA GLN A 497 7.68 -0.58 -14.63
C GLN A 497 8.60 0.34 -13.82
N LEU A 498 9.24 -0.17 -12.77
CA LEU A 498 10.19 0.55 -11.93
C LEU A 498 11.10 -0.45 -11.21
N VAL A 499 12.39 -0.15 -11.17
CA VAL A 499 13.35 -0.75 -10.25
C VAL A 499 13.84 0.35 -9.31
N HIS A 500 13.80 0.08 -8.01
CA HIS A 500 14.26 0.99 -6.98
C HIS A 500 15.29 0.31 -6.09
N VAL A 501 16.39 1.00 -5.76
CA VAL A 501 17.43 0.49 -4.86
C VAL A 501 17.50 1.37 -3.63
N GLN A 502 17.18 0.80 -2.48
CA GLN A 502 17.34 1.43 -1.18
C GLN A 502 18.71 1.04 -0.60
N ILE A 503 19.47 2.07 -0.22
CA ILE A 503 20.83 1.97 0.30
C ILE A 503 20.76 2.23 1.82
N PRO A 504 21.61 1.59 2.64
CA PRO A 504 21.68 1.86 4.08
C PRO A 504 22.00 3.32 4.39
N GLU A 505 21.31 3.87 5.40
CA GLU A 505 21.56 5.22 5.93
C GLU A 505 22.95 5.30 6.58
N GLN A 506 23.59 6.46 6.49
CA GLN A 506 24.91 6.68 7.08
C GLN A 506 24.77 7.23 8.51
N PRO A 507 25.38 6.59 9.53
CA PRO A 507 25.30 7.06 10.90
C PRO A 507 26.20 8.29 11.13
N HIS A 508 25.91 9.05 12.20
CA HIS A 508 26.87 10.00 12.77
C HIS A 508 28.01 9.24 13.45
N TRP A 509 29.18 9.86 13.58
CA TRP A 509 30.35 9.24 14.21
C TRP A 509 31.03 10.19 15.21
N SER A 510 31.81 9.60 16.12
CA SER A 510 32.54 10.34 17.14
C SER A 510 33.63 11.22 16.51
N ILE A 511 33.86 12.40 17.08
CA ILE A 511 34.97 13.28 16.68
C ILE A 511 36.36 12.68 16.93
N SER A 512 36.45 11.68 17.82
CA SER A 512 37.72 11.02 18.14
C SER A 512 38.03 9.90 17.14
N GLU A 513 37.02 9.45 16.39
CA GLU A 513 37.15 8.38 15.42
C GLU A 513 37.27 8.95 14.02
N PRO A 514 38.09 8.33 13.16
CA PRO A 514 38.02 8.64 11.75
C PRO A 514 36.64 8.29 11.20
N ALA A 515 36.22 8.99 10.14
CA ALA A 515 34.98 8.65 9.44
C ALA A 515 34.94 7.14 9.18
N ALA A 516 33.92 6.47 9.72
CA ALA A 516 33.84 5.02 9.65
C ALA A 516 33.86 4.61 8.18
N ARG A 517 34.70 3.62 7.83
CA ARG A 517 34.56 2.94 6.54
C ARG A 517 33.12 2.48 6.45
N GLN A 518 32.46 2.77 5.33
CA GLN A 518 31.11 2.30 5.06
C GLN A 518 31.11 0.79 5.32
N LYS A 519 30.48 0.34 6.42
CA LYS A 519 30.21 -1.08 6.58
C LYS A 519 29.38 -1.48 5.37
N THR A 520 29.83 -2.50 4.67
CA THR A 520 29.13 -3.17 3.58
C THR A 520 27.80 -3.67 4.12
N GLY A 521 26.77 -2.85 3.94
CA GLY A 521 25.40 -3.22 4.29
C GLY A 521 24.73 -3.98 3.16
N GLU A 522 23.52 -4.45 3.43
CA GLU A 522 22.64 -5.01 2.41
C GLU A 522 21.94 -3.90 1.62
N LEU A 523 21.74 -4.15 0.32
CA LEU A 523 20.87 -3.34 -0.52
C LEU A 523 19.48 -3.96 -0.58
N LEU A 524 18.44 -3.13 -0.56
CA LEU A 524 17.07 -3.57 -0.83
C LEU A 524 16.66 -3.12 -2.23
N VAL A 525 16.43 -4.08 -3.13
CA VAL A 525 15.97 -3.83 -4.49
C VAL A 525 14.46 -4.09 -4.57
N GLY A 526 13.68 -3.02 -4.69
CA GLY A 526 12.23 -3.09 -4.91
C GLY A 526 11.89 -3.03 -6.40
N VAL A 527 10.99 -3.91 -6.86
CA VAL A 527 10.51 -3.94 -8.24
C VAL A 527 9.00 -3.78 -8.28
N ILE A 528 8.52 -2.92 -9.18
CA ILE A 528 7.11 -2.83 -9.57
C ILE A 528 6.99 -3.46 -10.96
N PHE A 529 6.23 -4.53 -11.09
CA PHE A 529 6.12 -5.27 -12.35
C PHE A 529 5.10 -4.67 -13.31
N ASN A 530 5.26 -5.01 -14.59
CA ASN A 530 4.21 -4.88 -15.60
C ASN A 530 3.46 -6.22 -15.70
N PRO A 531 2.22 -6.33 -15.21
CA PRO A 531 1.49 -7.61 -15.17
C PRO A 531 1.35 -8.29 -16.53
N ALA A 532 1.27 -7.51 -17.62
CA ALA A 532 1.12 -8.03 -18.98
C ALA A 532 2.37 -8.77 -19.48
N GLU A 533 3.56 -8.32 -19.07
CA GLU A 533 4.85 -8.82 -19.57
C GLU A 533 5.54 -9.77 -18.58
N MET A 534 5.10 -9.79 -17.31
CA MET A 534 5.76 -10.51 -16.23
C MET A 534 5.84 -12.03 -16.49
N ALA A 535 4.78 -12.63 -17.03
CA ALA A 535 4.63 -14.07 -17.16
C ALA A 535 5.30 -14.69 -18.41
N ARG A 536 5.85 -13.89 -19.33
CA ARG A 536 6.36 -14.42 -20.61
C ARG A 536 7.56 -15.34 -20.35
N THR A 537 7.53 -16.55 -20.91
CA THR A 537 8.58 -17.58 -20.74
C THR A 537 9.73 -17.45 -21.74
N VAL A 538 9.50 -16.72 -22.83
CA VAL A 538 10.49 -16.45 -23.88
C VAL A 538 10.71 -14.94 -23.96
N ASP A 539 11.97 -14.50 -23.87
CA ASP A 539 12.35 -13.12 -24.19
C ASP A 539 12.92 -13.04 -25.60
N HIS A 540 12.37 -12.12 -26.38
CA HIS A 540 12.85 -11.82 -27.73
C HIS A 540 13.94 -10.75 -27.67
N GLY A 541 15.09 -11.06 -28.25
CA GLY A 541 16.21 -10.16 -28.44
C GLY A 541 16.22 -9.53 -29.85
N PRO A 542 17.33 -8.86 -30.22
CA PRO A 542 17.50 -8.27 -31.54
C PRO A 542 17.58 -9.33 -32.64
N SER A 543 17.34 -8.90 -33.89
CA SER A 543 17.51 -9.74 -35.07
C SER A 543 18.95 -10.25 -35.18
N ALA A 544 19.13 -11.49 -35.64
CA ALA A 544 20.45 -12.05 -35.90
C ALA A 544 21.22 -11.25 -36.98
N GLU A 545 20.50 -10.51 -37.83
CA GLU A 545 21.07 -9.63 -38.85
C GLU A 545 21.70 -8.36 -38.25
N ASP A 546 21.20 -7.90 -37.09
CA ASP A 546 21.73 -6.76 -36.33
C ASP A 546 22.97 -7.17 -35.53
N LYS A 547 24.07 -7.46 -36.24
CA LYS A 547 25.32 -8.02 -35.68
C LYS A 547 25.84 -7.28 -34.45
N VAL A 548 25.64 -5.96 -34.35
CA VAL A 548 26.11 -5.14 -33.22
C VAL A 548 25.26 -5.36 -31.97
N GLU A 549 23.95 -5.22 -32.08
CA GLU A 549 23.03 -5.38 -30.95
C GLU A 549 22.93 -6.85 -30.52
N ALA A 550 22.93 -7.79 -31.47
CA ALA A 550 23.00 -9.22 -31.17
C ALA A 550 24.28 -9.60 -30.40
N ARG A 551 25.43 -8.98 -30.74
CA ARG A 551 26.68 -9.19 -29.98
C ARG A 551 26.57 -8.63 -28.56
N LYS A 552 26.04 -7.42 -28.38
CA LYS A 552 25.82 -6.83 -27.04
C LYS A 552 24.86 -7.66 -26.21
N PHE A 553 23.83 -8.23 -26.84
CA PHE A 553 22.86 -9.11 -26.22
C PHE A 553 23.53 -10.41 -25.74
N ARG A 554 24.26 -11.11 -26.62
CA ARG A 554 25.05 -12.30 -26.27
C ARG A 554 26.09 -12.04 -25.18
N GLN A 555 26.80 -10.91 -25.23
CA GLN A 555 27.76 -10.55 -24.19
C GLN A 555 27.10 -10.30 -22.83
N PHE A 556 25.89 -9.75 -22.82
CA PHE A 556 25.17 -9.47 -21.59
C PHE A 556 24.53 -10.74 -20.99
N TRP A 557 23.98 -11.61 -21.83
CA TRP A 557 23.26 -12.81 -21.38
C TRP A 557 24.11 -14.08 -21.34
N GLY A 558 25.32 -14.09 -21.93
CA GLY A 558 26.22 -15.23 -21.94
C GLY A 558 25.59 -16.46 -22.58
N GLU A 559 25.71 -17.60 -21.92
CA GLU A 559 25.27 -18.92 -22.40
C GLU A 559 23.74 -19.08 -22.49
N ARG A 560 22.97 -18.18 -21.86
CA ARG A 560 21.50 -18.21 -21.94
C ARG A 560 20.94 -17.66 -23.26
N SER A 561 21.75 -16.97 -24.06
CA SER A 561 21.34 -16.45 -25.37
C SER A 561 21.43 -17.54 -26.42
N GLU A 562 20.31 -17.84 -27.08
CA GLU A 562 20.25 -18.79 -28.19
C GLU A 562 19.50 -18.21 -29.40
N LEU A 563 19.89 -18.64 -30.60
CA LEU A 563 19.21 -18.25 -31.84
C LEU A 563 18.01 -19.13 -32.09
N ARG A 564 16.85 -18.51 -32.28
CA ARG A 564 15.61 -19.24 -32.59
C ARG A 564 14.96 -18.69 -33.86
N ARG A 565 14.50 -19.62 -34.70
CA ARG A 565 13.65 -19.31 -35.86
C ARG A 565 12.18 -19.35 -35.44
N PHE A 566 11.44 -18.29 -35.70
CA PHE A 566 10.02 -18.19 -35.39
C PHE A 566 9.13 -18.60 -36.58
N LYS A 567 7.82 -18.76 -36.34
CA LYS A 567 6.85 -19.20 -37.36
C LYS A 567 6.73 -18.24 -38.55
N ASP A 568 7.07 -16.98 -38.33
CA ASP A 568 7.14 -15.92 -39.35
C ASP A 568 8.44 -15.96 -40.18
N GLY A 569 9.35 -16.90 -39.89
CA GLY A 569 10.63 -17.06 -40.58
C GLY A 569 11.75 -16.18 -40.02
N THR A 570 11.47 -15.27 -39.09
CA THR A 570 12.48 -14.39 -38.49
C THR A 570 13.42 -15.19 -37.58
N ILE A 571 14.70 -14.80 -37.54
CA ILE A 571 15.73 -15.39 -36.68
C ILE A 571 16.23 -14.31 -35.72
N GLN A 572 15.97 -14.50 -34.43
CA GLN A 572 16.34 -13.55 -33.39
C GLN A 572 17.14 -14.24 -32.29
N GLU A 573 17.94 -13.47 -31.56
CA GLU A 573 18.46 -13.90 -30.26
C GLU A 573 17.29 -14.06 -29.28
N THR A 574 17.30 -15.10 -28.46
CA THR A 574 16.21 -15.43 -27.55
C THR A 574 16.72 -15.98 -26.22
N LEU A 575 15.90 -15.83 -25.18
CA LEU A 575 16.12 -16.45 -23.87
C LEU A 575 14.89 -17.30 -23.52
N ILE A 576 15.12 -18.51 -22.99
CA ILE A 576 14.07 -19.40 -22.51
C ILE A 576 14.23 -19.63 -21.01
N TRP A 577 13.17 -19.34 -20.26
CA TRP A 577 13.13 -19.49 -18.81
C TRP A 577 12.50 -20.83 -18.41
N LYS A 578 13.00 -21.42 -17.32
CA LYS A 578 12.55 -22.74 -16.86
C LYS A 578 11.34 -22.64 -15.95
N GLN A 579 11.29 -21.59 -15.14
CA GLN A 579 10.17 -21.33 -14.24
C GLN A 579 8.89 -21.01 -15.02
N THR A 580 7.74 -21.45 -14.51
CA THR A 580 6.43 -21.24 -15.16
C THR A 580 5.55 -20.25 -14.41
N THR A 581 5.83 -19.98 -13.13
CA THR A 581 5.16 -18.93 -12.37
C THR A 581 5.75 -17.56 -12.71
N SER A 582 4.90 -16.53 -12.85
CA SER A 582 5.35 -15.17 -13.19
C SER A 582 6.41 -14.62 -12.23
N PHE A 583 6.27 -14.91 -10.93
CA PHE A 583 7.27 -14.50 -9.93
C PHE A 583 8.59 -15.27 -10.09
N GLY A 584 8.51 -16.60 -10.22
CA GLY A 584 9.69 -17.45 -10.38
C GLY A 584 10.52 -17.13 -11.62
N VAL A 585 9.90 -16.70 -12.72
CA VAL A 585 10.64 -16.25 -13.92
C VAL A 585 11.49 -15.02 -13.61
N CYS A 586 10.90 -14.00 -12.97
CA CYS A 586 11.64 -12.79 -12.58
C CYS A 586 12.74 -13.08 -11.54
N GLU A 587 12.49 -14.00 -10.60
CA GLU A 587 13.49 -14.49 -9.65
C GLU A 587 14.67 -15.16 -10.37
N GLU A 588 14.38 -16.09 -11.31
CA GLU A 588 15.39 -16.77 -12.12
C GLU A 588 16.25 -15.76 -12.90
N ILE A 589 15.63 -14.74 -13.51
CA ILE A 589 16.32 -13.68 -14.25
C ILE A 589 17.29 -12.92 -13.36
N ILE A 590 16.82 -12.44 -12.20
CA ILE A 590 17.62 -11.61 -11.28
C ILE A 590 18.80 -12.41 -10.74
N ALA A 591 18.54 -13.63 -10.27
CA ALA A 591 19.59 -14.48 -9.72
C ALA A 591 20.65 -14.85 -10.77
N TYR A 592 20.21 -15.18 -11.99
CA TYR A 592 21.13 -15.48 -13.09
C TYR A 592 22.03 -14.29 -13.43
N ILE A 593 21.44 -13.11 -13.62
CA ILE A 593 22.18 -11.94 -14.12
C ILE A 593 23.11 -11.35 -13.06
N LEU A 594 22.72 -11.39 -11.77
CA LEU A 594 23.58 -10.95 -10.67
C LEU A 594 24.75 -11.92 -10.48
N ASN A 595 24.54 -13.23 -10.59
CA ASN A 595 25.64 -14.19 -10.57
C ASN A 595 26.60 -13.98 -11.74
N LEU A 596 26.08 -13.82 -12.96
CA LEU A 596 26.91 -13.66 -14.15
C LEU A 596 27.83 -12.42 -14.06
N HIS A 597 27.26 -11.26 -13.71
CA HIS A 597 27.96 -9.96 -13.76
C HIS A 597 28.62 -9.54 -12.45
N LEU A 598 28.09 -9.97 -11.29
CA LEU A 598 28.56 -9.55 -9.96
C LEU A 598 29.04 -10.70 -9.07
N LYS A 599 28.93 -11.97 -9.52
CA LYS A 599 29.33 -13.16 -8.76
C LYS A 599 28.57 -13.34 -7.44
N ILE A 600 27.32 -12.90 -7.40
CA ILE A 600 26.41 -13.09 -6.26
C ILE A 600 25.56 -14.32 -6.56
N HIS A 601 25.69 -15.37 -5.75
CA HIS A 601 24.94 -16.61 -5.97
C HIS A 601 23.49 -16.50 -5.51
N HIS A 602 22.62 -17.40 -6.00
CA HIS A 602 21.19 -17.41 -5.64
C HIS A 602 20.98 -17.60 -4.13
N ASP A 603 21.79 -18.43 -3.48
CA ASP A 603 21.71 -18.69 -2.02
C ASP A 603 22.03 -17.46 -1.14
N GLU A 604 22.69 -16.45 -1.71
CA GLU A 604 23.01 -15.20 -1.03
C GLU A 604 21.90 -14.14 -1.17
N LEU A 605 20.89 -14.41 -2.00
CA LEU A 605 19.78 -13.49 -2.28
C LEU A 605 18.53 -13.91 -1.52
N GLU A 606 17.88 -12.96 -0.85
CA GLU A 606 16.58 -13.20 -0.23
C GLU A 606 15.47 -12.51 -1.04
N PHE A 607 14.52 -13.30 -1.54
CA PHE A 607 13.38 -12.83 -2.33
C PHE A 607 12.12 -12.76 -1.47
N HIS A 608 11.54 -11.57 -1.37
CA HIS A 608 10.28 -11.31 -0.67
C HIS A 608 9.20 -10.88 -1.67
N GLY A 609 7.98 -11.40 -1.51
CA GLY A 609 6.82 -11.02 -2.34
C GLY A 609 5.94 -12.18 -2.80
N ASN A 610 6.48 -13.41 -2.89
CA ASN A 610 5.71 -14.61 -3.27
C ASN A 610 5.27 -15.47 -2.09
N GLY A 611 5.76 -15.20 -0.87
CA GLY A 611 5.47 -16.05 0.28
C GLY A 611 3.97 -16.15 0.61
N PHE A 612 3.17 -15.13 0.28
CA PHE A 612 1.72 -15.15 0.52
C PHE A 612 0.97 -16.11 -0.42
N THR A 613 1.31 -16.15 -1.71
CA THR A 613 0.60 -17.02 -2.68
C THR A 613 0.80 -18.51 -2.37
N SER A 614 1.91 -18.86 -1.69
CA SER A 614 2.15 -20.21 -1.19
C SER A 614 1.12 -20.66 -0.15
N LEU A 615 0.54 -19.75 0.64
CA LEU A 615 -0.46 -20.06 1.67
C LEU A 615 -1.76 -20.60 1.07
N ILE A 616 -2.12 -20.12 -0.12
CA ILE A 616 -3.29 -20.58 -0.88
C ILE A 616 -2.92 -21.63 -1.93
N HIS A 617 -1.66 -22.10 -1.96
CA HIS A 617 -1.11 -23.03 -2.93
C HIS A 617 -1.44 -22.63 -4.38
N ALA A 618 -1.33 -21.34 -4.70
CA ALA A 618 -1.70 -20.83 -6.01
C ALA A 618 -0.82 -21.45 -7.11
N LYS A 619 -1.45 -21.98 -8.16
CA LYS A 619 -0.75 -22.58 -9.30
C LYS A 619 -1.10 -21.84 -10.59
N PRO A 620 -0.21 -21.83 -11.60
CA PRO A 620 -0.54 -21.29 -12.92
C PRO A 620 -1.78 -21.95 -13.55
N THR A 621 -2.01 -23.23 -13.25
CA THR A 621 -3.18 -24.00 -13.70
C THR A 621 -4.51 -23.50 -13.12
N ASP A 622 -4.50 -22.70 -12.05
CA ASP A 622 -5.71 -22.19 -11.42
C ASP A 622 -6.52 -21.33 -12.40
N SER A 623 -5.84 -20.51 -13.21
CA SER A 623 -6.51 -19.69 -14.23
C SER A 623 -7.21 -20.58 -15.28
N MET A 624 -6.58 -21.69 -15.67
CA MET A 624 -7.17 -22.65 -16.61
C MET A 624 -8.39 -23.33 -16.01
N ALA A 625 -8.35 -23.68 -14.72
CA ALA A 625 -9.49 -24.27 -14.02
C ALA A 625 -10.70 -23.32 -13.99
N TYR A 626 -10.49 -22.03 -13.72
CA TYR A 626 -11.56 -21.03 -13.79
C TYR A 626 -12.10 -20.88 -15.21
N SER A 627 -11.24 -20.83 -16.22
CA SER A 627 -11.67 -20.78 -17.63
C SER A 627 -12.48 -22.02 -18.02
N ALA A 628 -12.10 -23.21 -17.55
CA ALA A 628 -12.84 -24.44 -17.79
C ALA A 628 -14.25 -24.40 -17.15
N ALA A 629 -14.39 -23.82 -15.94
CA ALA A 629 -15.70 -23.66 -15.31
C ALA A 629 -16.62 -22.69 -16.08
N VAL A 630 -16.05 -21.58 -16.56
CA VAL A 630 -16.77 -20.63 -17.42
C VAL A 630 -17.18 -21.29 -18.74
N GLN A 631 -16.31 -22.12 -19.33
CA GLN A 631 -16.63 -22.86 -20.55
C GLN A 631 -17.75 -23.88 -20.32
N ALA A 632 -17.68 -24.67 -19.25
CA ALA A 632 -18.73 -25.63 -18.89
C ALA A 632 -20.08 -24.92 -18.67
N PHE A 633 -20.08 -23.73 -18.06
CA PHE A 633 -21.29 -22.91 -17.94
C PHE A 633 -21.84 -22.47 -19.31
N ALA A 634 -20.97 -22.05 -20.23
CA ALA A 634 -21.37 -21.64 -21.57
C ALA A 634 -21.94 -22.81 -22.41
N ASP A 635 -21.47 -24.04 -22.15
CA ASP A 635 -22.01 -25.24 -22.76
C ASP A 635 -23.41 -25.57 -22.19
N LEU A 636 -23.57 -25.56 -20.86
CA LEU A 636 -24.89 -25.71 -20.22
C LEU A 636 -25.89 -24.65 -20.69
N GLU A 637 -25.46 -23.40 -20.79
CA GLU A 637 -26.30 -22.29 -21.25
C GLU A 637 -26.80 -22.52 -22.68
N ARG A 638 -25.98 -23.12 -23.56
CA ARG A 638 -26.37 -23.49 -24.93
C ARG A 638 -27.38 -24.63 -24.93
N GLU A 639 -27.18 -25.63 -24.08
CA GLU A 639 -28.09 -26.77 -23.95
C GLU A 639 -29.46 -26.36 -23.43
N ILE A 640 -29.51 -25.53 -22.37
CA ILE A 640 -30.77 -24.98 -21.83
C ILE A 640 -31.52 -24.18 -22.90
N ARG A 641 -30.82 -23.38 -23.72
CA ARG A 641 -31.45 -22.64 -24.82
C ARG A 641 -31.89 -23.53 -25.99
N GLY A 642 -31.27 -24.69 -26.15
CA GLY A 642 -31.65 -25.70 -27.15
C GLY A 642 -32.86 -26.54 -26.76
N LEU A 643 -33.38 -26.41 -25.53
CA LEU A 643 -34.55 -27.16 -25.07
C LEU A 643 -35.83 -26.71 -25.78
N GLU A 644 -36.28 -27.49 -26.76
CA GLU A 644 -37.56 -27.30 -27.43
C GLU A 644 -38.73 -27.77 -26.54
N ASN A 645 -39.86 -27.05 -26.53
CA ASN A 645 -41.08 -27.36 -25.74
C ASN A 645 -41.08 -26.94 -24.25
N LEU A 646 -40.28 -25.96 -23.86
CA LEU A 646 -40.51 -25.25 -22.59
C LEU A 646 -41.78 -24.37 -22.68
N PRO A 647 -42.63 -24.29 -21.64
CA PRO A 647 -43.85 -23.47 -21.66
C PRO A 647 -43.61 -21.96 -21.86
N LEU A 648 -42.42 -21.47 -21.49
CA LEU A 648 -41.96 -20.10 -21.66
C LEU A 648 -40.56 -20.11 -22.25
N GLN A 649 -40.28 -19.18 -23.16
CA GLN A 649 -38.94 -19.04 -23.72
C GLN A 649 -37.93 -18.54 -22.69
N VAL A 650 -36.71 -19.08 -22.75
CA VAL A 650 -35.60 -18.66 -21.87
C VAL A 650 -35.04 -17.33 -22.36
N ARG A 651 -35.17 -16.28 -21.54
CA ARG A 651 -34.61 -14.95 -21.79
C ARG A 651 -33.11 -14.92 -21.51
N GLN A 652 -32.71 -15.46 -20.36
CA GLN A 652 -31.33 -15.39 -19.88
C GLN A 652 -31.04 -16.54 -18.91
N VAL A 653 -29.80 -17.05 -18.95
CA VAL A 653 -29.21 -17.84 -17.86
C VAL A 653 -28.02 -17.04 -17.34
N ALA A 654 -27.95 -16.80 -16.04
CA ALA A 654 -26.94 -15.94 -15.44
C ALA A 654 -26.13 -16.68 -14.36
N PRO A 655 -24.80 -16.56 -14.36
CA PRO A 655 -23.96 -17.18 -13.35
C PRO A 655 -23.99 -16.37 -12.04
N ALA A 656 -24.03 -17.05 -10.89
CA ALA A 656 -24.03 -16.41 -9.56
C ALA A 656 -22.92 -16.97 -8.63
N ALA A 657 -22.26 -18.07 -9.01
CA ALA A 657 -21.21 -18.71 -8.22
C ALA A 657 -19.88 -17.94 -8.14
N ALA A 658 -19.13 -18.15 -7.05
CA ALA A 658 -17.79 -17.58 -6.87
C ALA A 658 -16.75 -18.18 -7.82
N GLU A 659 -16.92 -19.45 -8.20
CA GLU A 659 -16.10 -20.20 -9.14
C GLU A 659 -16.16 -19.58 -10.54
N LEU A 660 -17.34 -19.14 -10.99
CA LEU A 660 -17.55 -18.55 -12.32
C LEU A 660 -17.03 -17.11 -12.43
N ARG A 661 -16.74 -16.45 -11.31
CA ARG A 661 -16.13 -15.11 -11.25
C ARG A 661 -14.69 -15.09 -10.74
N SER A 662 -14.01 -16.24 -10.73
CA SER A 662 -12.61 -16.37 -10.27
C SER A 662 -12.36 -15.92 -8.82
N ALA A 663 -13.35 -16.05 -7.93
CA ALA A 663 -13.32 -15.55 -6.56
C ALA A 663 -13.39 -16.65 -5.47
N SER A 664 -13.51 -17.92 -5.84
CA SER A 664 -13.52 -19.04 -4.89
C SER A 664 -12.16 -19.22 -4.23
N VAL A 665 -12.11 -19.56 -2.92
CA VAL A 665 -10.83 -19.75 -2.19
C VAL A 665 -9.96 -20.83 -2.86
N LYS A 666 -10.59 -21.96 -3.18
CA LYS A 666 -10.00 -23.06 -3.96
C LYS A 666 -10.53 -22.96 -5.40
N PRO A 667 -9.66 -23.08 -6.42
CA PRO A 667 -10.10 -23.19 -7.82
C PRO A 667 -11.04 -24.39 -8.02
N PRO A 668 -11.95 -24.31 -9.01
CA PRO A 668 -12.83 -25.44 -9.34
C PRO A 668 -12.03 -26.64 -9.83
N GLN A 669 -12.49 -27.86 -9.54
CA GLN A 669 -11.82 -29.11 -9.92
C GLN A 669 -12.74 -29.94 -10.81
N LEU A 670 -12.84 -29.57 -12.09
CA LEU A 670 -13.73 -30.24 -13.05
C LEU A 670 -13.13 -31.58 -13.50
N ASP A 671 -11.87 -31.59 -13.92
CA ASP A 671 -11.19 -32.78 -14.47
C ASP A 671 -10.91 -33.92 -13.47
N SER A 672 -11.40 -33.82 -12.23
CA SER A 672 -11.22 -34.84 -11.21
C SER A 672 -12.49 -35.69 -11.11
N PRO A 673 -12.52 -36.93 -11.64
CA PRO A 673 -13.63 -37.86 -11.47
C PRO A 673 -13.82 -38.31 -10.00
N ARG A 674 -13.04 -37.75 -9.06
CA ARG A 674 -13.12 -37.90 -7.60
C ARG A 674 -12.91 -36.53 -6.92
N GLY A 675 -13.38 -35.45 -7.55
CA GLY A 675 -13.40 -34.12 -6.94
C GLY A 675 -14.69 -33.91 -6.15
N SER A 676 -14.67 -33.07 -5.11
CA SER A 676 -15.89 -32.63 -4.43
C SER A 676 -16.83 -31.97 -5.43
N TYR A 677 -18.03 -32.53 -5.61
CA TYR A 677 -19.12 -31.84 -6.29
C TYR A 677 -19.47 -30.59 -5.50
N ARG A 678 -19.05 -29.43 -6.00
CA ARG A 678 -19.44 -28.14 -5.46
C ARG A 678 -20.39 -27.48 -6.46
N PRO A 679 -21.70 -27.47 -6.18
CA PRO A 679 -22.67 -26.88 -7.08
C PRO A 679 -22.38 -25.39 -7.31
N MET A 680 -22.29 -25.00 -8.57
CA MET A 680 -22.14 -23.60 -8.98
C MET A 680 -23.52 -22.99 -9.19
N ASP A 681 -23.92 -22.04 -8.35
CA ASP A 681 -25.20 -21.34 -8.45
C ASP A 681 -25.36 -20.59 -9.78
N ILE A 682 -26.52 -20.82 -10.42
CA ILE A 682 -26.96 -20.15 -11.65
C ILE A 682 -28.47 -19.81 -11.55
N VAL A 683 -28.88 -18.77 -12.29
CA VAL A 683 -30.26 -18.27 -12.31
C VAL A 683 -30.80 -18.30 -13.74
N ILE A 684 -32.04 -18.74 -13.92
CA ILE A 684 -32.76 -18.66 -15.19
C ILE A 684 -33.90 -17.64 -15.14
N TYR A 685 -34.01 -16.87 -16.23
CA TYR A 685 -35.04 -15.87 -16.45
C TYR A 685 -35.82 -16.26 -17.70
N PHE A 686 -37.14 -16.21 -17.60
CA PHE A 686 -38.04 -16.45 -18.74
C PHE A 686 -38.49 -15.14 -19.38
N GLU A 687 -39.13 -15.24 -20.54
CA GLU A 687 -39.90 -14.15 -21.11
C GLU A 687 -41.03 -13.69 -20.19
N ALA A 688 -41.47 -12.44 -20.35
CA ALA A 688 -42.59 -11.91 -19.58
C ALA A 688 -43.88 -12.68 -19.91
N SER A 689 -44.60 -13.13 -18.89
CA SER A 689 -45.84 -13.89 -19.06
C SER A 689 -46.88 -13.47 -18.03
N GLY A 690 -48.12 -13.26 -18.49
CA GLY A 690 -49.27 -13.03 -17.60
C GLY A 690 -49.85 -14.31 -17.00
N LYS A 691 -49.26 -15.48 -17.28
CA LYS A 691 -49.74 -16.79 -16.78
C LYS A 691 -49.15 -17.18 -15.43
N TRP A 692 -48.25 -16.37 -14.86
CA TRP A 692 -47.78 -16.58 -13.50
C TRP A 692 -48.95 -16.41 -12.51
N PRO A 693 -49.07 -17.27 -11.48
CA PRO A 693 -50.10 -17.10 -10.47
C PRO A 693 -49.95 -15.80 -9.67
N ASP A 694 -51.06 -15.17 -9.28
CA ASP A 694 -51.04 -13.93 -8.47
C ASP A 694 -50.73 -14.15 -6.97
N ASN A 695 -50.35 -15.36 -6.58
CA ASN A 695 -49.99 -15.73 -5.21
C ASN A 695 -48.55 -16.25 -5.18
N ILE A 696 -47.70 -15.66 -4.32
CA ILE A 696 -46.27 -16.02 -4.18
C ILE A 696 -46.09 -17.52 -3.92
N ALA A 697 -46.90 -18.12 -3.03
CA ALA A 697 -46.80 -19.55 -2.72
C ALA A 697 -47.13 -20.45 -3.92
N ALA A 698 -48.01 -19.98 -4.82
CA ALA A 698 -48.31 -20.68 -6.07
C ALA A 698 -47.18 -20.46 -7.09
N ILE A 699 -46.58 -19.26 -7.16
CA ILE A 699 -45.39 -18.99 -7.99
C ILE A 699 -44.25 -19.95 -7.64
N GLN A 700 -43.95 -20.15 -6.35
CA GLN A 700 -42.88 -21.08 -5.96
C GLN A 700 -43.14 -22.50 -6.44
N ARG A 701 -44.38 -23.00 -6.32
CA ARG A 701 -44.77 -24.32 -6.84
C ARG A 701 -44.67 -24.39 -8.38
N THR A 702 -45.02 -23.32 -9.08
CA THR A 702 -44.81 -23.20 -10.53
C THR A 702 -43.33 -23.26 -10.89
N LYS A 703 -42.44 -22.62 -10.11
CA LYS A 703 -41.00 -22.75 -10.30
C LYS A 703 -40.53 -24.20 -10.15
N VAL A 704 -41.01 -24.93 -9.14
CA VAL A 704 -40.71 -26.36 -8.98
C VAL A 704 -41.13 -27.16 -10.22
N ALA A 705 -42.31 -26.88 -10.77
CA ALA A 705 -42.78 -27.52 -12.00
C ALA A 705 -41.86 -27.21 -13.21
N PHE A 706 -41.37 -25.98 -13.34
CA PHE A 706 -40.35 -25.64 -14.35
C PHE A 706 -39.05 -26.41 -14.12
N LEU A 707 -38.55 -26.49 -12.89
CA LEU A 707 -37.32 -27.21 -12.54
C LEU A 707 -37.43 -28.70 -12.90
N LEU A 708 -38.54 -29.36 -12.56
CA LEU A 708 -38.80 -30.75 -12.90
C LEU A 708 -38.84 -30.97 -14.43
N LYS A 709 -39.50 -30.07 -15.15
CA LYS A 709 -39.59 -30.15 -16.61
C LYS A 709 -38.21 -29.96 -17.26
N ILE A 710 -37.45 -28.93 -16.85
CA ILE A 710 -36.09 -28.68 -17.34
C ILE A 710 -35.20 -29.89 -17.07
N GLY A 711 -35.22 -30.44 -15.85
CA GLY A 711 -34.43 -31.63 -15.49
C GLY A 711 -34.71 -32.81 -16.41
N SER A 712 -35.99 -33.18 -16.58
CA SER A 712 -36.38 -34.28 -17.47
C SER A 712 -35.94 -34.08 -18.94
N MET A 713 -35.94 -32.83 -19.40
CA MET A 713 -35.57 -32.49 -20.77
C MET A 713 -34.06 -32.50 -20.98
N LEU A 714 -33.28 -32.04 -20.00
CA LEU A 714 -31.81 -32.09 -20.05
C LEU A 714 -31.31 -33.53 -20.08
N GLU A 715 -31.85 -34.40 -19.22
CA GLU A 715 -31.50 -35.84 -19.20
C GLU A 715 -31.87 -36.53 -20.52
N SER A 716 -32.97 -36.10 -21.15
CA SER A 716 -33.40 -36.64 -22.44
C SER A 716 -32.54 -36.14 -23.61
N ALA A 717 -32.04 -34.90 -23.52
CA ALA A 717 -31.26 -34.25 -24.58
C ALA A 717 -29.78 -34.66 -24.55
N ASN A 718 -29.20 -34.87 -23.35
CA ASN A 718 -27.81 -35.22 -23.17
C ASN A 718 -27.67 -36.32 -22.10
N SER A 719 -27.23 -37.52 -22.53
CA SER A 719 -27.08 -38.68 -21.65
C SER A 719 -25.94 -38.56 -20.63
N SER A 720 -25.06 -37.57 -20.76
CA SER A 720 -23.99 -37.28 -19.79
C SER A 720 -24.44 -36.40 -18.61
N ILE A 721 -25.71 -35.97 -18.62
CA ILE A 721 -26.29 -35.12 -17.59
C ILE A 721 -27.20 -35.97 -16.71
N THR A 722 -27.02 -35.81 -15.40
CA THR A 722 -27.93 -36.31 -14.38
C THR A 722 -28.47 -35.14 -13.57
N THR A 723 -29.76 -35.16 -13.23
CA THR A 723 -30.38 -34.05 -12.50
C THR A 723 -31.03 -34.49 -11.20
N HIS A 724 -30.96 -33.61 -10.20
CA HIS A 724 -31.51 -33.85 -8.87
C HIS A 724 -32.26 -32.61 -8.40
N VAL A 725 -33.53 -32.75 -8.06
CA VAL A 725 -34.29 -31.67 -7.41
C VAL A 725 -34.03 -31.69 -5.91
N GLY A 726 -33.47 -30.61 -5.39
CA GLY A 726 -33.23 -30.42 -3.96
C GLY A 726 -34.22 -29.43 -3.35
N LEU A 727 -34.49 -29.59 -2.05
CA LEU A 727 -35.32 -28.69 -1.27
C LEU A 727 -34.44 -27.63 -0.59
N GLU A 728 -34.93 -26.40 -0.55
CA GLU A 728 -34.35 -25.34 0.27
C GLU A 728 -34.91 -25.43 1.70
N ASP A 729 -34.19 -24.88 2.69
CA ASP A 729 -34.63 -24.78 4.08
C ASP A 729 -35.67 -23.65 4.27
N ALA A 730 -36.73 -23.67 3.46
CA ALA A 730 -37.80 -22.69 3.50
C ALA A 730 -38.70 -22.90 4.72
N VAL A 731 -38.80 -21.87 5.56
CA VAL A 731 -39.71 -21.83 6.72
C VAL A 731 -41.13 -21.44 6.27
N HIS A 732 -41.24 -20.61 5.23
CA HIS A 732 -42.50 -20.08 4.72
C HIS A 732 -42.69 -20.41 3.24
N GLU A 733 -43.93 -20.65 2.81
CA GLU A 733 -44.25 -20.96 1.41
C GLU A 733 -43.94 -19.81 0.42
N HIS A 734 -43.65 -18.61 0.94
CA HIS A 734 -43.29 -17.44 0.14
C HIS A 734 -41.80 -17.40 -0.20
N GLN A 735 -40.98 -18.25 0.43
CA GLN A 735 -39.55 -18.38 0.16
C GLN A 735 -39.29 -19.35 -1.00
N ASN A 736 -38.08 -19.32 -1.59
CA ASN A 736 -37.70 -20.28 -2.61
C ASN A 736 -37.77 -21.70 -2.04
N LEU A 737 -38.54 -22.60 -2.67
CA LEU A 737 -38.81 -23.93 -2.13
C LEU A 737 -37.82 -25.00 -2.61
N ALA A 738 -37.27 -24.85 -3.81
CA ALA A 738 -36.45 -25.88 -4.43
C ALA A 738 -35.41 -25.31 -5.40
N PHE A 739 -34.45 -26.14 -5.75
CA PHE A 739 -33.45 -25.93 -6.79
C PHE A 739 -33.26 -27.20 -7.62
N LEU A 740 -32.62 -27.08 -8.78
CA LEU A 740 -32.22 -28.22 -9.62
C LEU A 740 -30.69 -28.29 -9.68
N ASP A 741 -30.11 -29.34 -9.13
CA ASP A 741 -28.69 -29.65 -9.31
C ASP A 741 -28.52 -30.44 -10.63
N ILE A 742 -27.67 -29.94 -11.51
CA ILE A 742 -27.35 -30.49 -12.83
C ILE A 742 -25.90 -30.97 -12.78
N VAL A 743 -25.68 -32.27 -12.96
CA VAL A 743 -24.39 -32.94 -12.78
C VAL A 743 -23.93 -33.51 -14.12
N TYR A 744 -22.79 -33.04 -14.61
CA TYR A 744 -22.10 -33.62 -15.76
C TYR A 744 -21.17 -34.76 -15.33
N ASP A 745 -21.07 -35.80 -16.16
CA ASP A 745 -20.09 -36.88 -16.01
C ASP A 745 -18.64 -36.36 -15.97
N GLU A 746 -18.38 -35.24 -16.65
CA GLU A 746 -17.10 -34.53 -16.67
C GLU A 746 -16.77 -33.82 -15.34
N GLY A 747 -17.67 -33.85 -14.36
CA GLY A 747 -17.44 -33.35 -12.99
C GLY A 747 -18.03 -31.97 -12.68
N ALA A 748 -18.51 -31.24 -13.70
CA ALA A 748 -19.16 -29.94 -13.50
C ALA A 748 -20.55 -30.10 -12.86
N VAL A 749 -20.85 -29.27 -11.85
CA VAL A 749 -22.16 -29.26 -11.19
C VAL A 749 -22.70 -27.84 -11.10
N PHE A 750 -23.95 -27.66 -11.49
CA PHE A 750 -24.64 -26.37 -11.47
C PHE A 750 -25.92 -26.46 -10.67
N ARG A 751 -26.19 -25.45 -9.84
CA ARG A 751 -27.43 -25.32 -9.07
C ARG A 751 -28.32 -24.26 -9.70
N LEU A 752 -29.39 -24.69 -10.36
CA LEU A 752 -30.31 -23.84 -11.09
C LEU A 752 -31.47 -23.37 -10.21
N ARG A 753 -31.72 -22.06 -10.21
CA ARG A 753 -32.90 -21.42 -9.61
C ARG A 753 -33.68 -20.57 -10.63
N VAL A 754 -34.99 -20.53 -10.49
CA VAL A 754 -35.89 -19.77 -11.39
C VAL A 754 -36.23 -18.41 -10.78
N GLN A 755 -36.06 -17.35 -11.56
CA GLN A 755 -36.52 -16.01 -11.21
C GLN A 755 -37.91 -15.74 -11.83
N SER A 756 -38.75 -14.97 -11.12
CA SER A 756 -40.04 -14.47 -11.62
C SER A 756 -40.17 -12.98 -11.34
N ASP A 757 -40.42 -12.17 -12.38
CA ASP A 757 -40.64 -10.72 -12.24
C ASP A 757 -41.90 -10.39 -11.41
N LEU A 758 -42.94 -11.24 -11.50
CA LEU A 758 -44.18 -11.05 -10.74
C LEU A 758 -43.95 -11.20 -9.23
N GLU A 759 -43.11 -12.13 -8.81
CA GLU A 759 -42.77 -12.36 -7.40
C GLU A 759 -42.16 -11.10 -6.75
N GLU A 760 -41.22 -10.44 -7.43
CA GLU A 760 -40.63 -9.19 -6.94
C GLU A 760 -41.69 -8.10 -6.76
N SER A 761 -42.55 -7.93 -7.77
CA SER A 761 -43.61 -6.92 -7.73
C SER A 761 -44.64 -7.16 -6.63
N LEU A 762 -44.97 -8.43 -6.34
CA LEU A 762 -45.88 -8.82 -5.27
C LEU A 762 -45.26 -8.56 -3.89
N LEU A 763 -43.98 -8.91 -3.70
CA LEU A 763 -43.25 -8.61 -2.47
C LEU A 763 -43.14 -7.09 -2.26
N GLU A 764 -42.83 -6.31 -3.29
CA GLU A 764 -42.84 -4.85 -3.22
C GLU A 764 -44.20 -4.30 -2.81
N ARG A 765 -45.28 -4.80 -3.42
CA ARG A 765 -46.64 -4.38 -3.08
C ARG A 765 -46.95 -4.67 -1.61
N GLN A 766 -46.64 -5.87 -1.12
CA GLN A 766 -46.84 -6.24 0.28
C GLN A 766 -46.05 -5.31 1.23
N THR A 767 -44.81 -4.94 0.92
CA THR A 767 -44.03 -4.03 1.77
C THR A 767 -44.63 -2.62 1.87
N ARG A 768 -45.30 -2.15 0.81
CA ARG A 768 -45.89 -0.80 0.74
C ARG A 768 -47.33 -0.75 1.23
N ASP A 769 -48.01 -1.88 1.30
CA ASP A 769 -49.41 -1.98 1.69
C ASP A 769 -49.62 -1.75 3.19
N LYS A 770 -50.03 -0.53 3.54
CA LYS A 770 -50.25 -0.12 4.93
C LYS A 770 -51.44 -0.82 5.60
N THR A 771 -52.28 -1.53 4.83
CA THR A 771 -53.38 -2.33 5.41
C THR A 771 -52.90 -3.62 6.04
N LEU A 772 -51.70 -4.09 5.64
CA LEU A 772 -51.07 -5.28 6.23
C LEU A 772 -50.38 -4.95 7.56
N ASP A 773 -50.41 -5.94 8.45
CA ASP A 773 -49.73 -5.88 9.74
C ASP A 773 -48.24 -5.57 9.58
N GLN A 774 -47.70 -4.83 10.56
CA GLN A 774 -46.31 -4.39 10.55
C GLN A 774 -45.32 -5.57 10.46
N HIS A 775 -45.63 -6.70 11.10
CA HIS A 775 -44.79 -7.90 11.06
C HIS A 775 -44.74 -8.50 9.65
N VAL A 776 -45.88 -8.63 8.98
CA VAL A 776 -45.97 -9.14 7.60
C VAL A 776 -45.20 -8.24 6.64
N ARG A 777 -45.34 -6.91 6.77
CA ARG A 777 -44.56 -5.96 5.97
C ARG A 777 -43.05 -6.08 6.19
N ALA A 778 -42.62 -6.30 7.43
CA ALA A 778 -41.21 -6.49 7.75
C ALA A 778 -40.68 -7.81 7.18
N GLU A 779 -41.47 -8.89 7.25
CA GLU A 779 -41.13 -10.19 6.69
C GLU A 779 -41.02 -10.12 5.15
N SER A 780 -42.01 -9.56 4.46
CA SER A 780 -41.98 -9.34 3.02
C SER A 780 -40.77 -8.47 2.61
N SER A 781 -40.36 -7.52 3.44
CA SER A 781 -39.17 -6.69 3.19
C SER A 781 -37.89 -7.51 3.26
N ASN A 782 -37.78 -8.44 4.21
CA ASN A 782 -36.63 -9.35 4.33
C ASN A 782 -36.59 -10.36 3.16
N HIS A 783 -37.75 -10.89 2.76
CA HIS A 783 -37.85 -11.77 1.59
C HIS A 783 -37.48 -11.03 0.31
N LEU A 784 -37.96 -9.80 0.12
CA LEU A 784 -37.60 -8.95 -1.02
C LEU A 784 -36.09 -8.67 -1.09
N ALA A 785 -35.46 -8.37 0.05
CA ALA A 785 -34.01 -8.16 0.11
C ALA A 785 -33.23 -9.43 -0.26
N THR A 786 -33.66 -10.59 0.23
CA THR A 786 -33.05 -11.89 -0.07
C THR A 786 -33.23 -12.26 -1.56
N PHE A 787 -34.44 -12.04 -2.09
CA PHE A 787 -34.76 -12.22 -3.51
C PHE A 787 -33.84 -11.37 -4.38
N ARG A 788 -33.77 -10.05 -4.14
CA ARG A 788 -32.92 -9.14 -4.94
C ARG A 788 -31.44 -9.50 -4.82
N ARG A 789 -30.97 -9.91 -3.65
CA ARG A 789 -29.58 -10.38 -3.49
C ARG A 789 -29.30 -11.57 -4.41
N GLN A 790 -30.16 -12.60 -4.38
CA GLN A 790 -29.98 -13.83 -5.15
C GLN A 790 -30.15 -13.63 -6.66
N TYR A 791 -31.20 -12.93 -7.06
CA TYR A 791 -31.64 -12.88 -8.46
C TYR A 791 -31.23 -11.60 -9.20
N THR A 792 -30.74 -10.57 -8.51
CA THR A 792 -30.33 -9.30 -9.14
C THR A 792 -28.87 -8.98 -8.83
N HIS A 793 -28.51 -8.86 -7.55
CA HIS A 793 -27.18 -8.36 -7.16
C HIS A 793 -26.06 -9.38 -7.38
N LEU A 794 -26.28 -10.67 -7.09
CA LEU A 794 -25.26 -11.71 -7.30
C LEU A 794 -24.87 -11.90 -8.78
N PRO A 795 -25.83 -12.02 -9.74
CA PRO A 795 -25.51 -12.03 -11.16
C PRO A 795 -24.74 -10.79 -11.64
N MET A 796 -25.11 -9.60 -11.16
CA MET A 796 -24.41 -8.36 -11.49
C MET A 796 -22.99 -8.33 -10.92
N LEU A 797 -22.82 -8.78 -9.67
CA LEU A 797 -21.50 -8.92 -9.05
C LEU A 797 -20.63 -9.91 -9.82
N ASN A 798 -21.18 -11.06 -10.22
CA ASN A 798 -20.45 -12.07 -11.01
C ASN A 798 -19.87 -11.47 -12.28
N ARG A 799 -20.72 -10.80 -13.08
CA ARG A 799 -20.30 -10.10 -14.29
C ARG A 799 -19.19 -9.07 -14.01
N THR A 800 -19.37 -8.27 -12.96
CA THR A 800 -18.45 -7.22 -12.56
C THR A 800 -17.08 -7.78 -12.18
N VAL A 801 -17.03 -8.75 -11.26
CA VAL A 801 -15.79 -9.33 -10.75
C VAL A 801 -15.06 -10.11 -11.83
N SER A 802 -15.78 -10.88 -12.65
CA SER A 802 -15.20 -11.60 -13.78
C SER A 802 -14.53 -10.63 -14.77
N THR A 803 -15.21 -9.54 -15.13
CA THR A 803 -14.66 -8.48 -16.00
C THR A 803 -13.44 -7.80 -15.38
N LEU A 804 -13.44 -7.56 -14.07
CA LEU A 804 -12.29 -6.94 -13.41
C LEU A 804 -11.12 -7.90 -13.22
N CYS A 805 -11.35 -9.21 -13.10
CA CYS A 805 -10.28 -10.21 -13.01
C CYS A 805 -9.50 -10.31 -14.33
N THR A 806 -10.13 -10.06 -15.49
CA THR A 806 -9.42 -9.98 -16.78
C THR A 806 -8.60 -8.69 -16.89
N ARG A 807 -9.11 -7.57 -16.35
CA ARG A 807 -8.40 -6.28 -16.32
C ARG A 807 -7.25 -6.26 -15.29
N PHE A 808 -7.41 -6.95 -14.17
CA PHE A 808 -6.48 -6.94 -13.04
C PHE A 808 -6.01 -8.37 -12.72
N PRO A 809 -4.88 -8.83 -13.28
CA PRO A 809 -4.43 -10.22 -13.13
C PRO A 809 -4.20 -10.67 -11.67
N ALA A 810 -3.84 -9.75 -10.77
CA ALA A 810 -3.63 -10.03 -9.35
C ALA A 810 -4.91 -10.09 -8.51
N LEU A 811 -6.08 -9.73 -9.07
CA LEU A 811 -7.32 -9.59 -8.31
C LEU A 811 -7.82 -10.93 -7.75
N SER A 812 -7.91 -11.96 -8.59
CA SER A 812 -8.40 -13.29 -8.19
C SER A 812 -7.57 -13.87 -7.03
N SER A 813 -6.23 -13.84 -7.16
CA SER A 813 -5.33 -14.33 -6.11
C SER A 813 -5.39 -13.48 -4.84
N THR A 814 -5.62 -12.16 -4.95
CA THR A 814 -5.85 -11.29 -3.78
C THR A 814 -7.15 -11.63 -3.07
N ILE A 815 -8.26 -11.81 -3.80
CA ILE A 815 -9.55 -12.20 -3.23
C ILE A 815 -9.42 -13.53 -2.48
N ARG A 816 -8.73 -14.50 -3.08
CA ARG A 816 -8.44 -15.80 -2.45
C ARG A 816 -7.66 -15.66 -1.15
N LEU A 817 -6.62 -14.83 -1.15
CA LEU A 817 -5.83 -14.54 0.05
C LEU A 817 -6.65 -13.83 1.12
N ALA A 818 -7.45 -12.83 0.75
CA ALA A 818 -8.30 -12.10 1.68
C ALA A 818 -9.32 -13.03 2.33
N LYS A 819 -10.04 -13.85 1.54
CA LYS A 819 -10.95 -14.86 2.07
C LYS A 819 -10.21 -15.87 2.96
N HIS A 820 -9.03 -16.33 2.56
CA HIS A 820 -8.22 -17.21 3.39
C HIS A 820 -7.79 -16.55 4.71
N TRP A 821 -7.53 -15.23 4.71
CA TRP A 821 -7.24 -14.46 5.92
C TRP A 821 -8.46 -14.39 6.85
N PHE A 822 -9.64 -14.06 6.33
CA PHE A 822 -10.89 -14.08 7.10
C PHE A 822 -11.22 -15.47 7.69
N ASN A 823 -11.02 -16.51 6.88
CA ASN A 823 -11.13 -17.91 7.31
C ASN A 823 -10.16 -18.21 8.46
N SER A 824 -8.89 -17.86 8.29
CA SER A 824 -7.85 -18.13 9.31
C SER A 824 -8.15 -17.44 10.64
N HIS A 825 -8.82 -16.29 10.62
CA HIS A 825 -9.25 -15.54 11.80
C HIS A 825 -10.67 -15.85 12.29
N LYS A 826 -11.28 -16.94 11.80
CA LYS A 826 -12.62 -17.42 12.22
C LYS A 826 -13.75 -16.41 12.02
N LEU A 827 -13.68 -15.63 10.94
CA LEU A 827 -14.66 -14.59 10.61
C LEU A 827 -15.57 -14.95 9.42
N SER A 828 -15.33 -16.07 8.75
CA SER A 828 -16.05 -16.43 7.52
C SER A 828 -17.53 -16.71 7.72
N ASN A 829 -17.94 -17.18 8.90
CA ASN A 829 -19.34 -17.39 9.26
C ASN A 829 -20.06 -16.09 9.71
N HIS A 830 -19.37 -14.95 9.68
CA HIS A 830 -19.96 -13.65 10.03
C HIS A 830 -19.90 -12.63 8.89
N ILE A 831 -19.13 -12.87 7.84
CA ILE A 831 -18.94 -11.94 6.74
C ILE A 831 -19.18 -12.69 5.43
N LEU A 832 -20.12 -12.20 4.63
CA LEU A 832 -20.41 -12.81 3.34
C LEU A 832 -19.17 -12.76 2.42
N PRO A 833 -18.92 -13.82 1.63
CA PRO A 833 -17.77 -13.84 0.72
C PRO A 833 -17.80 -12.69 -0.30
N GLU A 834 -18.99 -12.24 -0.72
CA GLU A 834 -19.20 -11.10 -1.60
C GLU A 834 -18.77 -9.78 -0.95
N ALA A 835 -19.00 -9.60 0.35
CA ALA A 835 -18.54 -8.41 1.07
C ALA A 835 -17.01 -8.34 1.08
N VAL A 836 -16.33 -9.47 1.27
CA VAL A 836 -14.86 -9.57 1.18
C VAL A 836 -14.38 -9.22 -0.23
N GLU A 837 -15.05 -9.73 -1.26
CA GLU A 837 -14.75 -9.40 -2.66
C GLU A 837 -14.85 -7.88 -2.90
N LEU A 838 -15.92 -7.24 -2.44
CA LEU A 838 -16.12 -5.79 -2.55
C LEU A 838 -15.07 -4.97 -1.79
N MET A 839 -14.63 -5.42 -0.61
CA MET A 839 -13.54 -4.79 0.14
C MET A 839 -12.21 -4.87 -0.63
N VAL A 840 -11.92 -6.00 -1.28
CA VAL A 840 -10.72 -6.15 -2.12
C VAL A 840 -10.83 -5.28 -3.37
N LEU A 841 -11.99 -5.29 -4.04
CA LEU A 841 -12.26 -4.47 -5.23
C LEU A 841 -12.05 -3.00 -4.94
N HIS A 842 -12.48 -2.51 -3.78
CA HIS A 842 -12.25 -1.13 -3.37
C HIS A 842 -10.75 -0.78 -3.34
N ALA A 843 -9.89 -1.67 -2.83
CA ALA A 843 -8.44 -1.45 -2.79
C ALA A 843 -7.78 -1.43 -4.19
N PHE A 844 -8.39 -2.07 -5.19
CA PHE A 844 -7.92 -2.04 -6.59
C PHE A 844 -8.43 -0.81 -7.35
N LEU A 845 -9.69 -0.43 -7.12
CA LEU A 845 -10.35 0.69 -7.79
C LEU A 845 -9.94 2.05 -7.20
N ASN A 846 -9.63 2.11 -5.90
CA ASN A 846 -9.16 3.30 -5.19
C ASN A 846 -7.74 3.07 -4.63
N PRO A 847 -6.70 2.95 -5.48
CA PRO A 847 -5.38 2.51 -5.06
C PRO A 847 -4.51 3.60 -4.40
N ALA A 848 -4.97 4.84 -4.37
CA ALA A 848 -4.21 5.97 -3.84
C ALA A 848 -3.76 5.68 -2.38
N PRO A 849 -2.52 6.04 -2.00
CA PRO A 849 -1.53 6.87 -2.72
C PRO A 849 -0.62 6.14 -3.72
N TRP A 850 -0.93 4.88 -4.05
CA TRP A 850 -0.17 4.06 -4.98
C TRP A 850 -0.93 3.84 -6.30
N GLN A 851 -0.34 3.08 -7.21
CA GLN A 851 -1.04 2.51 -8.38
C GLN A 851 -1.87 1.29 -8.01
N THR A 852 -2.75 0.83 -8.89
CA THR A 852 -3.46 -0.44 -8.72
C THR A 852 -2.51 -1.60 -8.40
N PRO A 853 -2.83 -2.48 -7.43
CA PRO A 853 -1.98 -3.60 -7.07
C PRO A 853 -1.66 -4.52 -8.27
N THR A 854 -0.39 -4.87 -8.41
CA THR A 854 0.14 -5.69 -9.50
C THR A 854 0.56 -7.09 -9.03
N SER A 855 0.52 -7.33 -7.71
CA SER A 855 0.78 -8.62 -7.07
C SER A 855 -0.26 -8.92 -5.98
N ALA A 856 -0.46 -10.21 -5.69
CA ALA A 856 -1.42 -10.65 -4.68
C ALA A 856 -1.04 -10.16 -3.27
N THR A 857 0.26 -10.07 -2.99
CA THR A 857 0.81 -9.58 -1.73
C THR A 857 0.51 -8.11 -1.50
N THR A 858 0.81 -7.24 -2.47
CA THR A 858 0.48 -5.81 -2.36
C THR A 858 -1.02 -5.60 -2.27
N GLY A 859 -1.82 -6.38 -3.02
CA GLY A 859 -3.27 -6.39 -2.94
C GLY A 859 -3.77 -6.68 -1.54
N LEU A 860 -3.35 -7.80 -0.94
CA LEU A 860 -3.77 -8.21 0.41
C LEU A 860 -3.36 -7.17 1.46
N LEU A 861 -2.10 -6.74 1.46
CA LEU A 861 -1.59 -5.81 2.48
C LEU A 861 -2.28 -4.44 2.40
N ARG A 862 -2.69 -4.00 1.21
CA ARG A 862 -3.48 -2.77 1.03
C ARG A 862 -4.94 -2.94 1.41
N THR A 863 -5.54 -4.10 1.17
CA THR A 863 -6.87 -4.43 1.70
C THR A 863 -6.86 -4.43 3.24
N LEU A 864 -5.84 -5.02 3.88
CA LEU A 864 -5.71 -4.97 5.34
C LEU A 864 -5.51 -3.53 5.85
N LEU A 865 -4.74 -2.71 5.12
CA LEU A 865 -4.58 -1.30 5.45
C LEU A 865 -5.90 -0.53 5.37
N LEU A 866 -6.70 -0.76 4.32
CA LEU A 866 -8.05 -0.23 4.18
C LEU A 866 -8.91 -0.62 5.40
N LEU A 867 -8.99 -1.91 5.73
CA LEU A 867 -9.79 -2.41 6.86
C LEU A 867 -9.33 -1.86 8.22
N SER A 868 -8.02 -1.60 8.37
CA SER A 868 -7.47 -1.05 9.62
C SER A 868 -7.89 0.40 9.87
N LYS A 869 -8.11 1.16 8.79
CA LYS A 869 -8.41 2.59 8.80
C LYS A 869 -9.89 2.91 8.57
N TRP A 870 -10.64 2.01 7.95
CA TRP A 870 -12.04 2.21 7.65
C TRP A 870 -12.87 2.36 8.93
N ASP A 871 -13.42 3.56 9.15
CA ASP A 871 -14.39 3.82 10.21
C ASP A 871 -15.81 3.62 9.69
N TRP A 872 -16.21 2.35 9.57
CA TRP A 872 -17.53 1.92 9.11
C TRP A 872 -18.71 2.46 9.94
N ARG A 873 -18.44 3.14 11.07
CA ARG A 873 -19.46 3.86 11.84
C ARG A 873 -19.93 5.12 11.13
N ASN A 874 -18.99 5.86 10.53
CA ASN A 874 -19.22 7.18 9.97
C ASN A 874 -19.14 7.19 8.43
N ASP A 875 -18.35 6.28 7.85
CA ASP A 875 -18.08 6.27 6.40
C ASP A 875 -18.60 4.98 5.73
N PRO A 876 -19.44 5.10 4.68
CA PRO A 876 -19.83 3.95 3.88
C PRO A 876 -18.68 3.56 2.93
N LEU A 877 -18.61 2.28 2.56
CA LEU A 877 -17.71 1.83 1.50
C LEU A 877 -18.44 1.89 0.17
N VAL A 878 -18.04 2.79 -0.73
CA VAL A 878 -18.59 2.85 -2.10
C VAL A 878 -17.64 2.12 -3.05
N VAL A 879 -18.19 1.15 -3.78
CA VAL A 879 -17.46 0.36 -4.78
C VAL A 879 -18.12 0.60 -6.12
N ASP A 880 -17.45 1.38 -6.97
CA ASP A 880 -17.96 1.86 -8.26
C ASP A 880 -17.02 1.43 -9.40
N PRO A 881 -17.17 0.19 -9.90
CA PRO A 881 -16.33 -0.39 -10.96
C PRO A 881 -16.35 0.37 -12.29
N SER A 882 -17.50 0.96 -12.63
CA SER A 882 -17.77 1.63 -13.90
C SER A 882 -17.59 3.14 -13.83
N ALA A 883 -17.40 3.70 -12.64
CA ALA A 883 -17.39 5.15 -12.39
C ALA A 883 -18.73 5.81 -12.78
N ASP A 884 -19.84 5.08 -12.68
CA ASP A 884 -21.18 5.56 -13.03
C ASP A 884 -21.81 6.37 -11.90
N MET A 885 -21.42 6.11 -10.64
CA MET A 885 -22.03 6.79 -9.49
C MET A 885 -21.52 8.22 -9.36
N GLY A 886 -22.37 9.17 -9.73
CA GLY A 886 -22.11 10.60 -9.59
C GLY A 886 -21.95 11.05 -8.13
N SER A 887 -21.43 12.26 -7.93
CA SER A 887 -21.19 12.84 -6.59
C SER A 887 -22.45 12.89 -5.72
N GLU A 888 -23.62 13.19 -6.31
CA GLU A 888 -24.90 13.26 -5.58
C GLU A 888 -25.37 11.90 -5.06
N GLU A 889 -25.19 10.82 -5.84
CA GLU A 889 -25.52 9.46 -5.39
C GLU A 889 -24.61 9.03 -4.24
N ARG A 890 -23.30 9.31 -4.32
CA ARG A 890 -22.34 9.03 -3.24
C ARG A 890 -22.71 9.78 -1.96
N LYS A 891 -23.08 11.06 -2.07
CA LYS A 891 -23.58 11.85 -0.92
C LYS A 891 -24.89 11.30 -0.36
N ALA A 892 -25.78 10.79 -1.21
CA ALA A 892 -27.03 10.17 -0.76
C ALA A 892 -26.76 8.90 0.07
N VAL A 893 -25.76 8.09 -0.32
CA VAL A 893 -25.32 6.93 0.48
C VAL A 893 -24.82 7.38 1.86
N ALA A 894 -23.92 8.37 1.90
CA ALA A 894 -23.39 8.91 3.16
C ALA A 894 -24.49 9.51 4.04
N THR A 895 -25.41 10.28 3.45
CA THR A 895 -26.55 10.86 4.17
C THR A 895 -27.46 9.80 4.76
N ARG A 896 -27.69 8.70 4.03
CA ARG A 896 -28.47 7.55 4.51
C ARG A 896 -27.78 6.86 5.68
N LEU A 897 -26.46 6.67 5.61
CA LEU A 897 -25.69 6.13 6.73
C LEU A 897 -25.85 7.03 7.96
N THR A 898 -25.67 8.35 7.82
CA THR A 898 -25.86 9.30 8.92
C THR A 898 -27.26 9.23 9.52
N ALA A 899 -28.30 9.14 8.68
CA ALA A 899 -29.67 8.95 9.15
C ALA A 899 -29.84 7.63 9.93
N TRP A 900 -29.26 6.52 9.44
CA TRP A 900 -29.24 5.27 10.21
C TRP A 900 -28.54 5.42 11.56
N ARG A 901 -27.39 6.10 11.61
CA ARG A 901 -26.61 6.26 12.84
C ARG A 901 -27.25 7.20 13.87
N GLN A 902 -27.95 8.24 13.42
CA GLN A 902 -28.48 9.26 14.32
C GLN A 902 -29.93 9.02 14.74
N THR A 903 -30.79 8.54 13.85
CA THR A 903 -32.24 8.51 14.10
C THR A 903 -32.86 7.12 14.08
N LEU A 904 -32.41 6.22 13.20
CA LEU A 904 -33.10 4.94 12.96
C LEU A 904 -32.49 3.74 13.71
N ASP A 905 -31.16 3.67 13.82
CA ASP A 905 -30.44 2.56 14.46
C ASP A 905 -29.10 3.03 15.10
N PRO A 906 -29.13 3.84 16.17
CA PRO A 906 -27.90 4.32 16.83
C PRO A 906 -27.09 3.19 17.47
N ALA A 907 -27.74 2.10 17.87
CA ALA A 907 -27.09 0.94 18.46
C ALA A 907 -26.37 0.06 17.43
N MET A 908 -26.69 0.21 16.14
CA MET A 908 -26.22 -0.61 15.02
C MET A 908 -26.65 -2.07 15.15
N ASN A 909 -27.92 -2.28 15.52
CA ASN A 909 -28.53 -3.60 15.67
C ASN A 909 -29.06 -4.17 14.35
N ARG A 910 -29.26 -3.34 13.33
CA ARG A 910 -29.82 -3.71 12.02
C ARG A 910 -28.84 -3.51 10.88
N THR A 911 -28.10 -2.40 10.88
CA THR A 911 -27.14 -2.09 9.80
C THR A 911 -25.77 -1.77 10.38
N VAL A 912 -24.81 -2.69 10.25
CA VAL A 912 -23.44 -2.50 10.77
C VAL A 912 -22.52 -1.98 9.67
N LEU A 913 -22.33 -2.76 8.61
CA LEU A 913 -21.54 -2.34 7.45
C LEU A 913 -22.44 -1.84 6.33
N VAL A 914 -22.02 -0.80 5.63
CA VAL A 914 -22.67 -0.29 4.41
C VAL A 914 -21.67 -0.35 3.28
N ILE A 915 -21.92 -1.21 2.29
CA ILE A 915 -21.09 -1.38 1.11
C ILE A 915 -21.95 -1.14 -0.14
N ALA A 916 -21.96 0.09 -0.64
CA ALA A 916 -22.78 0.49 -1.76
C ALA A 916 -22.11 0.21 -3.11
N THR A 917 -22.92 -0.16 -4.09
CA THR A 917 -22.51 -0.36 -5.49
C THR A 917 -23.50 0.35 -6.42
N PRO A 918 -23.19 0.57 -7.72
CA PRO A 918 -24.17 1.12 -8.66
C PRO A 918 -25.48 0.32 -8.71
N SER A 919 -25.40 -1.00 -8.50
CA SER A 919 -26.56 -1.89 -8.48
C SER A 919 -27.32 -1.90 -7.15
N ASP A 920 -26.66 -1.52 -6.05
CA ASP A 920 -27.25 -1.44 -4.71
C ASP A 920 -26.81 -0.14 -4.02
N ALA A 921 -27.61 0.91 -4.24
CA ALA A 921 -27.40 2.20 -3.60
C ALA A 921 -27.67 2.15 -2.08
N THR A 922 -28.40 1.13 -1.56
CA THR A 922 -28.66 1.02 -0.10
C THR A 922 -27.42 0.55 0.65
N GLY A 923 -26.57 -0.25 -0.01
CA GLY A 923 -25.35 -0.83 0.51
C GLY A 923 -25.57 -1.92 1.55
N THR A 924 -26.75 -2.56 1.53
CA THR A 924 -27.15 -3.59 2.48
C THR A 924 -27.26 -4.99 1.88
N ALA A 925 -27.23 -5.12 0.55
CA ALA A 925 -27.40 -6.39 -0.17
C ALA A 925 -26.41 -7.48 0.26
N PHE A 926 -25.17 -7.09 0.60
CA PHE A 926 -24.10 -8.02 1.02
C PHE A 926 -23.67 -7.83 2.48
N THR A 927 -24.44 -7.09 3.28
CA THR A 927 -24.15 -6.86 4.71
C THR A 927 -25.33 -7.18 5.61
N THR A 928 -26.41 -7.72 5.03
CA THR A 928 -27.61 -8.18 5.74
C THR A 928 -28.05 -9.54 5.23
N VAL A 929 -28.47 -10.41 6.16
CA VAL A 929 -28.99 -11.74 5.88
C VAL A 929 -30.23 -11.94 6.73
N ASN A 930 -31.36 -12.32 6.12
CA ASN A 930 -32.64 -12.54 6.80
C ASN A 930 -33.08 -11.38 7.70
N GLY A 931 -32.80 -10.14 7.28
CA GLY A 931 -33.12 -8.92 8.04
C GLY A 931 -32.20 -8.63 9.23
N GLN A 932 -31.15 -9.44 9.45
CA GLN A 932 -30.16 -9.27 10.49
C GLN A 932 -28.84 -8.73 9.93
N PRO A 933 -28.06 -7.95 10.72
CA PRO A 933 -26.76 -7.47 10.30
C PRO A 933 -25.75 -8.62 10.20
N PHE A 934 -25.04 -8.68 9.09
CA PHE A 934 -24.03 -9.69 8.81
C PHE A 934 -22.82 -9.04 8.14
N PRO A 935 -21.80 -8.59 8.92
CA PRO A 935 -21.49 -9.00 10.30
C PRO A 935 -22.24 -8.25 11.40
N SER A 936 -22.26 -8.88 12.58
CA SER A 936 -22.59 -8.21 13.84
C SER A 936 -21.54 -7.14 14.19
N ARG A 937 -21.90 -6.20 15.06
CA ARG A 937 -21.00 -5.14 15.54
C ARG A 937 -19.71 -5.70 16.16
N VAL A 938 -19.80 -6.84 16.86
CA VAL A 938 -18.65 -7.51 17.49
C VAL A 938 -17.71 -8.08 16.43
N ALA A 939 -18.25 -8.79 15.44
CA ALA A 939 -17.45 -9.35 14.35
C ALA A 939 -16.79 -8.25 13.51
N ALA A 940 -17.51 -7.17 13.19
CA ALA A 940 -16.93 -6.01 12.50
C ALA A 940 -15.80 -5.34 13.32
N SER A 941 -15.98 -5.19 14.63
CA SER A 941 -14.95 -4.62 15.51
C SER A 941 -13.71 -5.52 15.61
N ARG A 942 -13.91 -6.84 15.67
CA ARG A 942 -12.84 -7.85 15.66
C ARG A 942 -12.06 -7.81 14.34
N MET A 943 -12.75 -7.74 13.20
CA MET A 943 -12.13 -7.55 11.88
C MET A 943 -11.19 -6.33 11.86
N THR A 944 -11.68 -5.16 12.30
CA THR A 944 -10.88 -3.92 12.32
C THR A 944 -9.67 -4.05 13.27
N ALA A 945 -9.85 -4.64 14.45
CA ALA A 945 -8.76 -4.81 15.42
C ALA A 945 -7.65 -5.73 14.89
N LEU A 946 -8.03 -6.86 14.26
CA LEU A 946 -7.09 -7.78 13.62
C LEU A 946 -6.35 -7.12 12.46
N ALA A 947 -7.05 -6.37 11.61
CA ALA A 947 -6.43 -5.61 10.53
C ALA A 947 -5.42 -4.57 11.05
N ARG A 948 -5.73 -3.86 12.14
CA ARG A 948 -4.78 -2.94 12.80
C ARG A 948 -3.55 -3.65 13.35
N SER A 949 -3.74 -4.82 13.97
CA SER A 949 -2.62 -5.65 14.47
C SER A 949 -1.73 -6.12 13.31
N ALA A 950 -2.33 -6.60 12.22
CA ALA A 950 -1.63 -7.00 11.00
C ALA A 950 -0.81 -5.85 10.41
N CYS A 951 -1.41 -4.66 10.25
CA CYS A 951 -0.69 -3.48 9.76
C CYS A 951 0.42 -3.00 10.70
N ARG A 952 0.28 -3.19 12.00
CA ARG A 952 1.36 -2.93 12.96
C ARG A 952 2.52 -3.90 12.74
N LEU A 953 2.25 -5.19 12.67
CA LEU A 953 3.26 -6.22 12.45
C LEU A 953 4.02 -6.00 11.12
N VAL A 954 3.32 -5.67 10.03
CA VAL A 954 3.93 -5.34 8.73
C VAL A 954 4.91 -4.16 8.83
N ARG A 955 4.64 -3.18 9.71
CA ARG A 955 5.53 -2.03 9.92
C ARG A 955 6.73 -2.35 10.81
N GLU A 956 6.55 -3.24 11.78
CA GLU A 956 7.59 -3.62 12.76
C GLU A 956 8.59 -4.59 12.14
N GLU A 957 8.11 -5.66 11.48
CA GLU A 957 8.96 -6.68 10.83
C GLU A 957 9.50 -6.23 9.47
N GLY A 958 8.80 -5.30 8.80
CA GLY A 958 9.18 -4.81 7.48
C GLY A 958 9.29 -5.95 6.45
N VAL A 959 10.41 -6.00 5.74
CA VAL A 959 10.70 -7.05 4.74
C VAL A 959 10.97 -8.43 5.36
N GLY A 960 11.32 -8.52 6.64
CA GLY A 960 11.53 -9.80 7.35
C GLY A 960 10.23 -10.52 7.74
N LEU A 961 9.07 -9.93 7.42
CA LEU A 961 7.77 -10.48 7.77
C LEU A 961 7.56 -11.88 7.17
N GLU A 962 7.44 -12.88 8.05
CA GLU A 962 6.95 -14.19 7.66
C GLU A 962 5.43 -14.14 7.39
N PRO A 963 4.95 -14.45 6.16
CA PRO A 963 3.55 -14.33 5.80
C PRO A 963 2.59 -15.09 6.73
N ARG A 964 3.02 -16.25 7.24
CA ARG A 964 2.22 -17.11 8.11
C ARG A 964 1.76 -16.40 9.38
N MET A 965 2.57 -15.50 9.93
CA MET A 965 2.22 -14.76 11.15
C MET A 965 0.92 -13.95 11.01
N LEU A 966 0.58 -13.50 9.80
CA LEU A 966 -0.68 -12.78 9.54
C LEU A 966 -1.91 -13.69 9.46
N PHE A 967 -1.73 -15.00 9.39
CA PHE A 967 -2.79 -16.01 9.22
C PHE A 967 -2.91 -16.94 10.44
N VAL A 968 -2.20 -16.66 11.54
CA VAL A 968 -2.38 -17.42 12.79
C VAL A 968 -3.40 -16.71 13.68
N PRO A 969 -4.56 -17.35 14.01
CA PRO A 969 -5.52 -16.76 14.92
C PRO A 969 -5.05 -16.85 16.38
N SER A 970 -5.39 -15.84 17.19
CA SER A 970 -5.35 -15.98 18.64
C SER A 970 -6.60 -16.71 19.13
N THR A 971 -6.43 -17.89 19.74
CA THR A 971 -7.54 -18.61 20.40
C THR A 971 -7.72 -18.21 21.86
N ALA A 972 -6.90 -17.29 22.38
CA ALA A 972 -6.90 -16.89 23.78
C ALA A 972 -8.15 -16.11 24.19
N GLU A 973 -8.81 -15.45 23.24
CA GLU A 973 -9.93 -14.54 23.51
C GLU A 973 -11.28 -15.26 23.65
N TYR A 974 -11.38 -16.51 23.19
CA TYR A 974 -12.62 -17.29 23.23
C TYR A 974 -12.83 -17.91 24.62
N ASP A 975 -14.08 -17.85 25.10
CA ASP A 975 -14.45 -18.45 26.39
C ASP A 975 -14.56 -19.98 26.26
N ILE A 976 -14.94 -20.48 25.09
CA ILE A 976 -15.08 -21.90 24.76
C ILE A 976 -14.38 -22.20 23.43
N LEU A 977 -13.76 -23.36 23.31
CA LEU A 977 -13.27 -23.92 22.05
C LEU A 977 -13.89 -25.30 21.83
N VAL A 978 -14.69 -25.45 20.77
CA VAL A 978 -15.24 -26.74 20.34
C VAL A 978 -14.30 -27.31 19.28
N ARG A 979 -13.67 -28.44 19.58
CA ARG A 979 -12.80 -29.16 18.63
C ARG A 979 -13.60 -30.23 17.91
N LEU A 980 -13.54 -30.20 16.58
CA LEU A 980 -14.18 -31.15 15.69
C LEU A 980 -13.24 -32.32 15.42
N ASP A 981 -13.80 -33.53 15.30
CA ASP A 981 -13.02 -34.70 14.92
C ASP A 981 -12.58 -34.57 13.45
N GLY A 982 -11.30 -34.24 13.24
CA GLY A 982 -10.73 -34.06 11.91
C GLY A 982 -10.80 -35.32 11.03
N SER A 983 -10.88 -36.52 11.61
CA SER A 983 -11.05 -37.77 10.86
C SER A 983 -12.48 -37.92 10.32
N VAL A 984 -13.49 -37.52 11.10
CA VAL A 984 -14.89 -37.51 10.69
C VAL A 984 -15.12 -36.41 9.67
N VAL A 985 -14.65 -35.18 9.95
CA VAL A 985 -14.73 -34.06 9.00
C VAL A 985 -14.06 -34.42 7.67
N LYS A 986 -12.88 -35.08 7.70
CA LYS A 986 -12.21 -35.56 6.47
C LYS A 986 -12.94 -36.73 5.82
N LYS A 987 -13.57 -37.64 6.56
CA LYS A 987 -14.38 -38.73 5.98
C LYS A 987 -15.62 -38.18 5.30
N VAL A 988 -16.30 -37.19 5.90
CA VAL A 988 -17.45 -36.55 5.26
C VAL A 988 -17.03 -35.66 4.09
N ALA A 989 -15.90 -34.96 4.20
CA ALA A 989 -15.27 -34.31 3.06
C ALA A 989 -14.80 -35.33 2.00
N SER A 990 -14.42 -36.55 2.37
CA SER A 990 -14.05 -37.64 1.46
C SER A 990 -15.27 -38.28 0.79
N LEU A 991 -16.43 -38.29 1.45
CA LEU A 991 -17.73 -38.57 0.85
C LEU A 991 -18.13 -37.46 -0.13
N LYS A 992 -17.78 -36.19 0.14
CA LYS A 992 -17.82 -35.11 -0.87
C LYS A 992 -16.84 -35.40 -2.02
N ASP A 993 -15.59 -35.77 -1.71
CA ASP A 993 -14.51 -36.00 -2.68
C ASP A 993 -14.57 -37.37 -3.38
N GLY A 994 -15.54 -38.25 -3.10
CA GLY A 994 -15.59 -39.60 -3.68
C GLY A 994 -14.31 -40.43 -3.48
N THR A 995 -13.52 -40.16 -2.43
CA THR A 995 -12.25 -40.85 -2.15
C THR A 995 -12.43 -41.99 -1.16
N ALA A 996 -13.34 -42.93 -1.46
CA ALA A 996 -13.26 -44.24 -0.84
C ALA A 996 -11.87 -44.85 -1.11
N SER A 997 -11.34 -45.56 -0.11
CA SER A 997 -10.05 -46.29 -0.14
C SER A 997 -9.75 -46.86 -1.53
N LYS A 998 -8.51 -46.75 -1.99
CA LYS A 998 -8.04 -47.38 -3.24
C LYS A 998 -8.40 -48.87 -3.24
N SER A 999 -9.55 -49.23 -3.81
CA SER A 999 -9.77 -50.59 -4.28
C SER A 999 -8.72 -50.82 -5.36
N LYS A 1000 -7.89 -51.84 -5.18
CA LYS A 1000 -6.85 -52.24 -6.14
C LYS A 1000 -7.45 -52.71 -7.49
N PHE A 1001 -8.78 -52.84 -7.56
CA PHE A 1001 -9.53 -53.41 -8.67
C PHE A 1001 -10.70 -52.48 -9.06
N LYS A 1002 -10.64 -51.90 -10.27
CA LYS A 1002 -11.65 -50.97 -10.83
C LYS A 1002 -13.08 -51.53 -10.86
N ASN A 1003 -13.21 -52.85 -10.89
CA ASN A 1003 -14.45 -53.62 -11.03
C ASN A 1003 -15.13 -53.98 -9.70
N LEU A 1004 -14.51 -53.63 -8.56
CA LEU A 1004 -15.04 -53.88 -7.21
C LEU A 1004 -15.40 -52.58 -6.48
N ASP A 1005 -15.48 -51.44 -7.18
CA ASP A 1005 -15.74 -50.14 -6.57
C ASP A 1005 -17.27 -49.90 -6.48
N PRO A 1006 -17.90 -50.05 -5.30
CA PRO A 1006 -19.35 -49.85 -5.13
C PRO A 1006 -19.79 -48.41 -5.43
N SER A 1007 -18.84 -47.45 -5.48
CA SER A 1007 -19.06 -46.06 -5.90
C SER A 1007 -19.51 -45.91 -7.35
N MET A 1008 -19.32 -46.91 -8.23
CA MET A 1008 -19.80 -46.82 -9.62
C MET A 1008 -21.25 -47.29 -9.81
N ALA A 1009 -21.84 -47.95 -8.81
CA ALA A 1009 -23.20 -48.52 -8.90
C ALA A 1009 -24.30 -47.60 -8.32
N GLN A 1010 -23.94 -46.61 -7.50
CA GLN A 1010 -24.86 -45.60 -6.97
C GLN A 1010 -24.44 -44.25 -7.52
N GLY A 1011 -25.31 -43.62 -8.32
CA GLY A 1011 -25.12 -42.27 -8.82
C GLY A 1011 -24.77 -41.32 -7.67
N ARG A 1012 -23.73 -40.52 -7.84
CA ARG A 1012 -23.22 -39.65 -6.77
C ARG A 1012 -24.10 -38.41 -6.67
N VAL A 1013 -24.77 -38.24 -5.54
CA VAL A 1013 -25.61 -37.06 -5.27
C VAL A 1013 -24.73 -35.96 -4.66
N PRO A 1014 -24.75 -34.72 -5.19
CA PRO A 1014 -24.10 -33.58 -4.53
C PRO A 1014 -24.65 -33.40 -3.11
N LEU A 1015 -23.75 -33.23 -2.13
CA LEU A 1015 -24.16 -32.89 -0.78
C LEU A 1015 -24.80 -31.48 -0.77
N ALA A 1016 -25.99 -31.37 -0.17
CA ALA A 1016 -26.76 -30.12 -0.15
C ALA A 1016 -26.00 -28.98 0.57
N SER A 1017 -25.32 -29.30 1.68
CA SER A 1017 -24.57 -28.38 2.56
C SER A 1017 -23.33 -29.04 3.16
N ASP A 1018 -22.44 -28.25 3.78
CA ASP A 1018 -21.37 -28.77 4.62
C ASP A 1018 -21.90 -29.15 6.01
N PRO A 1019 -21.61 -30.35 6.53
CA PRO A 1019 -22.10 -30.75 7.85
C PRO A 1019 -21.65 -29.83 8.97
N VAL A 1020 -20.45 -29.24 8.87
CA VAL A 1020 -19.97 -28.29 9.89
C VAL A 1020 -20.72 -26.97 9.78
N ASP A 1021 -21.00 -26.50 8.55
CA ASP A 1021 -21.81 -25.30 8.34
C ASP A 1021 -23.24 -25.53 8.85
N THR A 1022 -23.86 -26.69 8.58
CA THR A 1022 -25.19 -27.05 9.09
C THR A 1022 -25.21 -27.20 10.61
N LEU A 1023 -24.17 -27.79 11.22
CA LEU A 1023 -24.04 -27.82 12.67
C LEU A 1023 -23.99 -26.39 13.22
N LEU A 1024 -23.17 -25.53 12.61
CA LEU A 1024 -22.98 -24.15 13.06
C LEU A 1024 -24.24 -23.30 12.90
N GLU A 1025 -24.96 -23.45 11.80
CA GLU A 1025 -26.28 -22.86 11.57
C GLU A 1025 -27.25 -23.28 12.68
N ARG A 1026 -27.33 -24.59 12.94
CA ARG A 1026 -28.23 -25.11 13.99
C ARG A 1026 -27.86 -24.62 15.39
N LEU A 1027 -26.56 -24.56 15.70
CA LEU A 1027 -26.07 -24.01 16.97
C LEU A 1027 -26.37 -22.51 17.08
N SER A 1028 -26.26 -21.77 15.98
CA SER A 1028 -26.54 -20.33 15.93
C SER A 1028 -28.04 -20.04 16.06
N ASP A 1029 -28.90 -20.88 15.48
CA ASP A 1029 -30.36 -20.76 15.63
C ASP A 1029 -30.82 -20.99 17.07
N VAL A 1030 -30.24 -22.00 17.73
CA VAL A 1030 -30.64 -22.37 19.10
C VAL A 1030 -30.01 -21.44 20.14
N TYR A 1031 -28.72 -21.12 20.02
CA TYR A 1031 -27.96 -20.40 21.05
C TYR A 1031 -27.45 -19.02 20.61
N GLY A 1032 -27.81 -18.49 19.45
CA GLY A 1032 -27.26 -17.22 18.94
C GLY A 1032 -27.51 -16.00 19.83
N SER A 1033 -28.53 -16.04 20.69
CA SER A 1033 -28.78 -15.02 21.72
C SER A 1033 -27.78 -15.11 22.91
N THR A 1034 -27.22 -16.30 23.11
CA THR A 1034 -26.44 -16.73 24.27
C THR A 1034 -24.95 -16.82 24.02
N LEU A 1035 -24.59 -17.48 22.91
CA LEU A 1035 -23.24 -17.78 22.46
C LEU A 1035 -23.07 -17.28 21.04
N VAL A 1036 -21.98 -16.57 20.80
CA VAL A 1036 -21.55 -16.21 19.44
C VAL A 1036 -20.45 -17.18 19.03
N PHE A 1037 -20.72 -17.97 17.98
CA PHE A 1037 -19.77 -18.94 17.43
C PHE A 1037 -18.97 -18.33 16.29
N PHE A 1038 -17.67 -18.60 16.26
CA PHE A 1038 -16.70 -18.13 15.27
C PHE A 1038 -16.05 -19.33 14.60
N TYR A 1039 -16.10 -19.38 13.27
CA TYR A 1039 -15.62 -20.51 12.48
C TYR A 1039 -14.91 -20.04 11.21
N GLY A 1040 -13.80 -20.71 10.88
CA GLY A 1040 -12.92 -20.38 9.76
C GLY A 1040 -13.20 -21.08 8.43
N GLY A 1041 -14.30 -21.82 8.33
CA GLY A 1041 -14.65 -22.59 7.13
C GLY A 1041 -14.05 -24.00 7.11
N SER A 1042 -14.34 -24.76 6.05
CA SER A 1042 -14.23 -26.24 5.98
C SER A 1042 -12.88 -26.92 6.26
N GLN A 1043 -11.80 -26.16 6.46
CA GLN A 1043 -10.48 -26.72 6.84
C GLN A 1043 -10.14 -26.49 8.31
N ASP A 1044 -10.94 -25.67 8.99
CA ASP A 1044 -10.79 -25.38 10.40
C ASP A 1044 -11.48 -26.48 11.21
N VAL A 1045 -10.79 -27.00 12.21
CA VAL A 1045 -11.31 -28.04 13.10
C VAL A 1045 -11.68 -27.47 14.46
N VAL A 1046 -11.70 -26.15 14.62
CA VAL A 1046 -12.01 -25.49 15.89
C VAL A 1046 -13.06 -24.41 15.71
N ILE A 1047 -14.15 -24.49 16.47
CA ILE A 1047 -15.15 -23.44 16.58
C ILE A 1047 -14.91 -22.68 17.89
N GLY A 1048 -14.74 -21.37 17.81
CA GLY A 1048 -14.60 -20.50 19.00
C GLY A 1048 -15.96 -19.99 19.48
N GLY A 1049 -16.24 -20.05 20.78
CA GLY A 1049 -17.46 -19.54 21.39
C GLY A 1049 -17.19 -18.37 22.34
N LEU A 1050 -18.04 -17.34 22.28
CA LEU A 1050 -18.07 -16.21 23.22
C LEU A 1050 -19.42 -16.11 23.90
N TRP A 1051 -19.44 -16.03 25.22
CA TRP A 1051 -20.67 -15.78 25.98
C TRP A 1051 -21.10 -14.33 25.80
N ASN A 1052 -22.39 -14.12 25.56
CA ASN A 1052 -22.95 -12.77 25.53
C ASN A 1052 -22.87 -12.14 26.93
N PRO A 1053 -22.11 -11.05 27.13
CA PRO A 1053 -21.92 -10.45 28.45
C PRO A 1053 -23.20 -9.85 29.03
N MET A 1054 -24.23 -9.61 28.22
CA MET A 1054 -25.53 -9.11 28.70
C MET A 1054 -26.30 -10.14 29.53
N LEU A 1055 -25.86 -11.40 29.55
CA LEU A 1055 -26.50 -12.49 30.30
C LEU A 1055 -26.00 -12.59 31.75
N ALA A 1056 -26.09 -11.46 32.47
CA ALA A 1056 -25.88 -11.40 33.91
C ALA A 1056 -27.09 -11.97 34.69
N ARG A 1057 -26.89 -12.18 35.99
CA ARG A 1057 -27.94 -12.55 36.96
C ARG A 1057 -29.11 -11.58 36.82
N ARG A 1058 -30.31 -12.13 36.71
CA ARG A 1058 -31.55 -11.37 36.46
C ARG A 1058 -32.72 -12.08 37.13
N SER A 1059 -33.80 -11.34 37.37
CA SER A 1059 -35.05 -11.95 37.82
C SER A 1059 -35.60 -12.91 36.76
N PHE A 1060 -36.23 -13.98 37.24
CA PHE A 1060 -36.85 -14.97 36.37
C PHE A 1060 -37.95 -14.35 35.50
N ARG A 1061 -37.96 -14.71 34.20
CA ARG A 1061 -39.05 -14.40 33.26
C ARG A 1061 -39.31 -15.59 32.34
N VAL A 1062 -40.56 -15.80 31.96
CA VAL A 1062 -40.98 -16.92 31.11
C VAL A 1062 -40.34 -16.87 29.71
N ASN A 1063 -40.02 -15.67 29.22
CA ASN A 1063 -39.47 -15.45 27.88
C ASN A 1063 -37.94 -15.37 27.83
N LEU A 1064 -37.23 -16.01 28.76
CA LEU A 1064 -35.77 -16.07 28.72
C LEU A 1064 -35.31 -17.01 27.58
N PRO A 1065 -34.44 -16.54 26.66
CA PRO A 1065 -34.13 -17.25 25.42
C PRO A 1065 -33.04 -18.34 25.59
N CYS A 1066 -32.80 -18.82 26.80
CA CYS A 1066 -31.71 -19.77 27.08
C CYS A 1066 -31.94 -20.57 28.36
N SER A 1067 -31.18 -21.66 28.53
CA SER A 1067 -31.19 -22.46 29.76
C SER A 1067 -30.64 -21.68 30.96
N PHE A 1068 -31.39 -21.64 32.06
CA PHE A 1068 -31.05 -20.94 33.29
C PHE A 1068 -31.17 -21.86 34.52
N LYS A 1069 -30.48 -21.49 35.60
CA LYS A 1069 -30.55 -22.15 36.91
C LYS A 1069 -30.74 -21.09 38.01
N PRO A 1070 -31.44 -21.41 39.11
CA PRO A 1070 -31.62 -20.48 40.23
C PRO A 1070 -30.27 -20.21 40.91
N VAL A 1071 -30.07 -18.96 41.36
CA VAL A 1071 -28.88 -18.59 42.15
C VAL A 1071 -29.14 -18.98 43.60
N ALA A 1072 -28.34 -19.89 44.15
CA ALA A 1072 -28.45 -20.25 45.56
C ALA A 1072 -28.11 -19.04 46.46
N GLN A 1073 -29.07 -18.58 47.26
CA GLN A 1073 -28.79 -17.63 48.34
C GLN A 1073 -27.87 -18.30 49.37
N SER A 1074 -26.67 -17.77 49.58
CA SER A 1074 -25.82 -18.28 50.66
C SER A 1074 -26.46 -17.92 52.00
N LYS A 1075 -27.06 -18.90 52.67
CA LYS A 1075 -27.36 -18.78 54.10
C LYS A 1075 -26.04 -18.59 54.84
N SER A 1076 -25.80 -17.38 55.34
CA SER A 1076 -24.71 -17.11 56.27
C SER A 1076 -24.86 -18.01 57.49
N THR A 1077 -23.83 -18.80 57.75
CA THR A 1077 -23.68 -19.62 58.95
C THR A 1077 -22.82 -18.86 59.96
N GLY A 1078 -23.32 -18.74 61.19
CA GLY A 1078 -22.66 -18.16 62.37
C GLY A 1078 -23.23 -16.78 62.72
N GLY A 1079 -23.84 -16.51 63.88
CA GLY A 1079 -23.81 -17.17 65.18
C GLY A 1079 -23.44 -16.12 66.24
N ASN A 1080 -24.43 -15.42 66.82
CA ASN A 1080 -24.58 -15.07 68.25
C ASN A 1080 -25.56 -13.90 68.46
N LYS A 1081 -26.49 -14.11 69.42
CA LYS A 1081 -27.30 -13.11 70.15
C LYS A 1081 -26.39 -12.10 70.90
N PRO A 1082 -26.84 -10.85 71.18
CA PRO A 1082 -27.86 -10.50 72.21
C PRO A 1082 -28.97 -9.56 71.67
N GLU A 1083 -30.24 -9.73 72.03
CA GLU A 1083 -30.97 -9.01 73.12
C GLU A 1083 -30.75 -7.48 73.14
N ASP A 1084 -31.66 -6.72 72.50
CA ASP A 1084 -32.70 -5.88 73.17
C ASP A 1084 -33.34 -4.87 72.18
N GLY A 1085 -34.67 -4.71 72.27
CA GLY A 1085 -35.38 -3.43 72.09
C GLY A 1085 -35.90 -2.99 70.71
N GLU A 1086 -37.23 -3.07 70.57
CA GLU A 1086 -38.15 -2.09 69.95
C GLU A 1086 -38.31 -2.02 68.41
N ASP A 1087 -39.44 -2.60 67.97
CA ASP A 1087 -40.44 -2.13 66.99
C ASP A 1087 -40.02 -1.19 65.86
N MET A 1088 -39.99 -1.70 64.62
CA MET A 1088 -40.47 -1.00 63.43
C MET A 1088 -40.75 -1.97 62.26
N GLU A 1089 -42.02 -2.07 61.93
CA GLU A 1089 -42.66 -2.36 60.64
C GLU A 1089 -41.92 -3.28 59.64
N SER A 1090 -42.43 -4.51 59.53
CA SER A 1090 -42.21 -5.41 58.41
C SER A 1090 -42.78 -4.82 57.12
N SER A 1091 -41.92 -4.22 56.29
CA SER A 1091 -42.17 -4.08 54.86
C SER A 1091 -41.86 -5.41 54.17
N ASP A 1092 -42.81 -5.93 53.41
CA ASP A 1092 -42.66 -7.06 52.50
C ASP A 1092 -41.49 -6.82 51.52
N ASP A 1093 -40.34 -7.45 51.76
CA ASP A 1093 -39.27 -7.57 50.76
C ASP A 1093 -39.47 -8.91 50.02
N GLU A 1094 -40.19 -8.85 48.89
CA GLU A 1094 -40.17 -9.88 47.85
C GLU A 1094 -38.71 -10.05 47.38
N GLY A 1095 -38.01 -11.04 47.92
CA GLY A 1095 -36.69 -11.42 47.44
C GLY A 1095 -36.79 -11.94 46.01
N ASP A 1096 -36.42 -11.11 45.03
CA ASP A 1096 -36.36 -11.48 43.61
C ASP A 1096 -35.67 -12.83 43.40
N ASP A 1097 -36.40 -13.83 42.86
CA ASP A 1097 -35.86 -15.12 42.42
C ASP A 1097 -34.89 -14.90 41.24
N LEU A 1098 -33.62 -14.68 41.58
CA LEU A 1098 -32.56 -14.47 40.60
C LEU A 1098 -32.15 -15.78 39.94
N VAL A 1099 -32.07 -15.75 38.61
CA VAL A 1099 -31.59 -16.84 37.77
C VAL A 1099 -30.30 -16.44 37.05
N GLU A 1100 -29.44 -17.42 36.80
CA GLU A 1100 -28.21 -17.28 35.99
C GLU A 1100 -28.18 -18.32 34.87
N VAL A 1101 -27.45 -18.02 33.79
CA VAL A 1101 -27.33 -18.94 32.65
C VAL A 1101 -26.69 -20.25 33.08
N ASN A 1102 -27.33 -21.37 32.72
CA ASN A 1102 -26.82 -22.70 33.00
C ASN A 1102 -25.80 -23.10 31.93
N ARG A 1103 -24.57 -22.58 32.06
CA ARG A 1103 -23.48 -22.79 31.10
C ARG A 1103 -23.17 -24.27 30.89
N ASP A 1104 -23.18 -25.08 31.96
CA ASP A 1104 -22.84 -26.51 31.88
C ASP A 1104 -23.90 -27.31 31.09
N ALA A 1105 -25.18 -26.98 31.27
CA ALA A 1105 -26.26 -27.60 30.51
C ALA A 1105 -26.15 -27.26 29.02
N ILE A 1106 -25.94 -25.98 28.68
CA ILE A 1106 -25.78 -25.53 27.29
C ILE A 1106 -24.61 -26.26 26.62
N LEU A 1107 -23.47 -26.38 27.29
CA LEU A 1107 -22.30 -27.09 26.73
C LEU A 1107 -22.58 -28.59 26.52
N SER A 1108 -23.33 -29.20 27.42
CA SER A 1108 -23.75 -30.61 27.29
C SER A 1108 -24.73 -30.81 26.13
N GLU A 1109 -25.65 -29.88 25.91
CA GLU A 1109 -26.55 -29.88 24.77
C GLU A 1109 -25.79 -29.68 23.45
N ILE A 1110 -24.81 -28.76 23.41
CA ILE A 1110 -23.94 -28.57 22.24
C ILE A 1110 -23.20 -29.86 21.90
N ALA A 1111 -22.60 -30.54 22.89
CA ALA A 1111 -21.96 -31.83 22.69
C ALA A 1111 -22.93 -32.88 22.13
N ARG A 1112 -24.17 -32.90 22.62
CA ARG A 1112 -25.21 -33.82 22.16
C ARG A 1112 -25.68 -33.54 20.73
N ILE A 1113 -25.81 -32.27 20.35
CA ILE A 1113 -26.20 -31.85 19.00
C ILE A 1113 -25.11 -32.21 18.00
N GLY A 1114 -23.84 -31.97 18.34
CA GLY A 1114 -22.72 -32.28 17.46
C GLY A 1114 -22.39 -33.77 17.33
N GLY A 1115 -22.74 -34.58 18.33
CA GLY A 1115 -22.51 -36.02 18.33
C GLY A 1115 -21.06 -36.38 18.01
N ASP A 1116 -20.86 -37.35 17.11
CA ASP A 1116 -19.54 -37.83 16.68
C ASP A 1116 -18.71 -36.77 15.93
N LEU A 1117 -19.30 -35.62 15.54
CA LEU A 1117 -18.58 -34.54 14.87
C LEU A 1117 -17.73 -33.73 15.85
N ILE A 1118 -18.11 -33.67 17.14
CA ILE A 1118 -17.40 -32.94 18.19
C ILE A 1118 -16.52 -33.91 18.97
N GLU A 1119 -15.20 -33.69 18.92
CA GLU A 1119 -14.22 -34.47 19.68
C GLU A 1119 -14.16 -34.00 21.14
N SER A 1120 -14.12 -32.69 21.37
CA SER A 1120 -14.02 -32.12 22.72
C SER A 1120 -14.50 -30.67 22.79
N ILE A 1121 -14.88 -30.23 24.00
CA ILE A 1121 -15.25 -28.85 24.31
C ILE A 1121 -14.36 -28.34 25.45
N GLU A 1122 -13.49 -27.38 25.16
CA GLU A 1122 -12.59 -26.78 26.13
C GLU A 1122 -13.17 -25.47 26.67
N VAL A 1123 -13.35 -25.38 27.99
CA VAL A 1123 -13.80 -24.14 28.66
C VAL A 1123 -12.59 -23.43 29.25
N LYS A 1124 -12.30 -22.21 28.78
CA LYS A 1124 -11.21 -21.41 29.34
C LYS A 1124 -11.72 -20.62 30.53
N LYS A 1125 -11.14 -20.84 31.71
CA LYS A 1125 -11.32 -19.95 32.86
C LYS A 1125 -10.54 -18.67 32.58
N ARG A 1126 -11.22 -17.52 32.48
CA ARG A 1126 -10.53 -16.22 32.53
C ARG A 1126 -9.87 -16.10 33.90
N GLY A 1127 -8.56 -15.90 33.92
CA GLY A 1127 -7.80 -15.52 35.10
C GLY A 1127 -8.09 -14.09 35.52
#